data_AF-A0A1V5U510-F1
#
_entry.id   AF-A0A1V5U510-F1
#
_cell.length_a   1.000
_cell.length_b   1.000
_cell.length_c   1.000
_cell.angle_alpha   90.00
_cell.angle_beta   90.00
_cell.angle_gamma   90.00
#
_symmetry.space_group_name_H-M   'P 1'
#
loop_
_entity.id
_entity.type
_entity.pdbx_description
1 polymer ?
#
loop_
_entity_poly.entity_id
_entity_poly.type
_entity_poly.pdbx_seq_one_letter_code
_entity_poly.pdbx_strand_id
1 'polypeptide(L)'
;MTPEIRKAQVSGFVKSTVEGQNLAGNLYVFEFENAKLEYGSIEATEGLPQFRYQQLIIKELNHVTIHLQPTKQWDKRLLSMSADGASMKFHLETLNNEGLKFTRSTMSFDLQGRLNGVFAAREEQCLQLLVPGGAGLRVESAVLEYAHGEVKPGGRLVGKLVLPFEKATAGGSLVPAVYAGGHPAHNEMDELASGNGELTEGLMVAMGDTLVHYGEAVQQNSLLILPNSFELQDKCASIPIDLKNWNGEGFVVETSSMDPVRVTNRNVGESGYNQDGFYYTQRAQAVIVSPTSVSVDLNRDAFLPGQAQAQSGAEEILTPKETQLPFWVGIVINGGKLELPSAYIQQKGGGSIEFTLATGEMIYDLNGFSYQTYMYSNDPQGVPAQFGDNLGGFKEVRVKDCLLDMYANRVNLEINANVRIDLFHREWIEAKLFTDEKGKFICSAAPTELEDGLAKDVDVHISGGFFEPEGLKISGQLILPLPGTEGFEIGAEEALTFSNMIVPSDLEKIRTQDGTNRYASVPLDKPVNINFEGFPMEVRGFDIKYTAPPPMNSIGERNKHKSDWVELTLRGATQLSNTIALSDESTDSLVIKCADRRDTPTVIHDASVSVLNNSFDGCVDVVGVLRPKKNQNTGGSLVEFETDELTLNFLGQSLEDLPVTHYARFGKSGDKFYFAVGLTPLGGNPINFGGGNIRNFTGLVAQNMVVEKDAEGRLAFPDNAGAMGAYIKNLQVGGGKFSGGIKGEMTVIKLCTIKDLYFGFEPGPKVAASGEVYMPLDIKSIVNGNPSRYIGKAVIQYRHPERYFSFNLTFEKMNLVLFDFSGSLGFEYSPRLFGVQIGYPETLVTNFQLGPIPVHVGAGLAYRIDEDSASMVRAKFEFGLEKDINIAIVYLRGYIYAGADGAYYFDGPDADRIALELYLKGGINGGIRAAGKRFDIISFYLDARGNLAAASPYTAWDLECSCKVSYSLDLWLVSVEGSVNARFDTTIG
;
A
#
# COMPACT_ATOMS: atom_id res chain seq x y z
N MET A 1 74.07 1.52 -80.84
CA MET A 1 74.13 1.06 -79.44
C MET A 1 72.94 1.71 -78.76
N THR A 2 71.89 1.04 -78.27
CA THR A 2 71.77 -0.23 -77.51
C THR A 2 70.62 -1.10 -78.07
N PRO A 3 70.62 -2.44 -77.91
CA PRO A 3 69.59 -3.33 -78.46
C PRO A 3 68.28 -3.30 -77.65
N GLU A 4 67.16 -3.24 -78.35
CA GLU A 4 65.81 -3.46 -77.81
C GLU A 4 65.69 -4.86 -77.19
N ILE A 5 65.13 -4.93 -75.98
CA ILE A 5 64.81 -6.20 -75.31
C ILE A 5 63.68 -6.87 -76.11
N ARG A 6 64.03 -7.91 -76.88
CA ARG A 6 63.07 -8.81 -77.55
C ARG A 6 62.28 -9.57 -76.49
N LYS A 7 61.05 -9.17 -76.20
CA LYS A 7 60.08 -10.01 -75.48
C LYS A 7 59.43 -10.95 -76.48
N ALA A 8 59.65 -12.26 -76.34
CA ALA A 8 58.90 -13.27 -77.08
C ALA A 8 57.59 -13.53 -76.34
N GLN A 9 56.46 -13.15 -76.94
CA GLN A 9 55.12 -13.41 -76.41
C GLN A 9 54.38 -14.39 -77.30
N VAL A 10 53.57 -15.25 -76.70
CA VAL A 10 52.78 -16.28 -77.39
C VAL A 10 51.36 -16.32 -76.82
N SER A 11 50.40 -16.59 -77.70
CA SER A 11 49.00 -16.84 -77.33
C SER A 11 48.60 -18.23 -77.84
N GLY A 12 47.72 -18.91 -77.12
CA GLY A 12 47.29 -20.25 -77.49
C GLY A 12 46.51 -20.94 -76.38
N PHE A 13 46.43 -22.25 -76.44
CA PHE A 13 45.74 -23.05 -75.43
C PHE A 13 46.47 -24.36 -75.12
N VAL A 14 46.28 -24.87 -73.91
CA VAL A 14 46.70 -26.20 -73.47
C VAL A 14 45.46 -27.03 -73.15
N LYS A 15 45.41 -28.26 -73.66
CA LYS A 15 44.39 -29.26 -73.31
C LYS A 15 45.04 -30.60 -73.06
N SER A 16 44.35 -31.50 -72.35
CA SER A 16 44.81 -32.88 -72.21
C SER A 16 44.94 -33.57 -73.57
N THR A 17 45.94 -34.43 -73.72
CA THR A 17 46.10 -35.28 -74.91
C THR A 17 45.33 -36.59 -74.81
N VAL A 18 44.74 -36.88 -73.64
CA VAL A 18 43.88 -38.04 -73.40
C VAL A 18 42.43 -37.64 -73.66
N GLU A 19 41.77 -38.34 -74.59
CA GLU A 19 40.39 -38.06 -74.97
C GLU A 19 39.43 -38.23 -73.78
N GLY A 20 38.54 -37.25 -73.57
CA GLY A 20 37.58 -37.24 -72.46
C GLY A 20 38.15 -36.81 -71.09
N GLN A 21 39.44 -36.47 -71.00
CA GLN A 21 40.08 -36.06 -69.74
C GLN A 21 40.30 -34.54 -69.68
N ASN A 22 40.02 -33.94 -68.52
CA ASN A 22 40.31 -32.54 -68.24
C ASN A 22 41.81 -32.31 -67.97
N LEU A 23 42.27 -31.08 -68.19
CA LEU A 23 43.65 -30.66 -67.95
C LEU A 23 44.01 -30.66 -66.46
N ALA A 24 43.12 -30.17 -65.60
CA ALA A 24 43.24 -30.18 -64.15
C ALA A 24 41.87 -30.06 -63.48
N GLY A 25 41.42 -31.09 -62.75
CA GLY A 25 40.11 -31.05 -62.08
C GLY A 25 38.97 -30.85 -63.09
N ASN A 26 38.17 -29.80 -62.94
CA ASN A 26 37.13 -29.42 -63.91
C ASN A 26 37.62 -28.47 -65.04
N LEU A 27 38.91 -28.11 -65.07
CA LEU A 27 39.48 -27.29 -66.14
C LEU A 27 39.70 -28.12 -67.39
N TYR A 28 38.85 -27.96 -68.40
CA TYR A 28 38.95 -28.68 -69.67
C TYR A 28 40.12 -28.21 -70.54
N VAL A 29 40.26 -26.88 -70.70
CA VAL A 29 41.29 -26.22 -71.51
C VAL A 29 41.79 -24.98 -70.76
N PHE A 30 43.09 -24.68 -70.88
CA PHE A 30 43.67 -23.43 -70.40
C PHE A 30 44.09 -22.58 -71.60
N GLU A 31 43.38 -21.48 -71.83
CA GLU A 31 43.70 -20.49 -72.86
C GLU A 31 44.53 -19.36 -72.27
N PHE A 32 45.52 -18.88 -73.01
CA PHE A 32 46.41 -17.80 -72.56
C PHE A 32 46.72 -16.86 -73.73
N GLU A 33 46.85 -15.56 -73.41
CA GLU A 33 47.17 -14.52 -74.38
C GLU A 33 48.40 -13.72 -73.94
N ASN A 34 49.24 -13.32 -74.89
CA ASN A 34 50.43 -12.49 -74.67
C ASN A 34 51.39 -13.04 -73.58
N ALA A 35 51.34 -14.34 -73.32
CA ALA A 35 52.13 -15.03 -72.32
C ALA A 35 53.62 -15.01 -72.70
N LYS A 36 54.50 -14.92 -71.71
CA LYS A 36 55.94 -14.83 -71.92
C LYS A 36 56.50 -16.20 -72.30
N LEU A 37 57.18 -16.27 -73.44
CA LEU A 37 57.88 -17.48 -73.86
C LEU A 37 59.31 -17.48 -73.29
N GLU A 38 59.64 -18.51 -72.53
CA GLU A 38 61.00 -18.77 -72.03
C GLU A 38 61.56 -20.08 -72.59
N TYR A 39 62.84 -20.34 -72.35
CA TYR A 39 63.45 -21.60 -72.77
C TYR A 39 62.83 -22.78 -72.02
N GLY A 40 61.94 -23.51 -72.70
CA GLY A 40 61.29 -24.72 -72.18
C GLY A 40 59.97 -24.50 -71.45
N SER A 41 59.48 -23.25 -71.34
CA SER A 41 58.22 -22.92 -70.64
C SER A 41 57.48 -21.74 -71.28
N ILE A 42 56.17 -21.66 -71.00
CA ILE A 42 55.33 -20.49 -71.27
C ILE A 42 54.79 -20.00 -69.92
N GLU A 43 54.94 -18.72 -69.63
CA GLU A 43 54.52 -18.09 -68.38
C GLU A 43 53.34 -17.16 -68.62
N ALA A 44 52.19 -17.49 -68.03
CA ALA A 44 50.99 -16.68 -68.07
C ALA A 44 50.77 -16.00 -66.70
N THR A 45 50.48 -14.70 -66.73
CA THR A 45 50.18 -13.87 -65.54
C THR A 45 48.84 -13.16 -65.65
N GLU A 46 48.17 -13.23 -66.80
CA GLU A 46 46.87 -12.60 -67.08
C GLU A 46 45.90 -13.68 -67.62
N GLY A 47 44.60 -13.47 -67.46
CA GLY A 47 43.57 -14.42 -67.94
C GLY A 47 43.62 -15.79 -67.26
N LEU A 48 44.09 -15.86 -66.02
CA LEU A 48 44.31 -17.13 -65.32
C LEU A 48 42.99 -17.78 -64.87
N PRO A 49 42.86 -19.12 -64.98
CA PRO A 49 41.58 -19.80 -64.79
C PRO A 49 41.24 -19.97 -63.30
N GLN A 50 39.94 -19.99 -63.00
CA GLN A 50 39.40 -20.51 -61.75
C GLN A 50 38.83 -21.91 -62.00
N PHE A 51 39.19 -22.88 -61.18
CA PHE A 51 38.75 -24.25 -61.35
C PHE A 51 38.66 -25.00 -60.01
N ARG A 52 37.95 -26.13 -60.01
CA ARG A 52 37.80 -27.03 -58.87
C ARG A 52 38.58 -28.31 -59.13
N TYR A 53 39.37 -28.72 -58.15
CA TYR A 53 40.03 -30.02 -58.07
C TYR A 53 39.58 -30.73 -56.79
N GLN A 54 38.78 -31.78 -56.91
CA GLN A 54 38.14 -32.43 -55.75
C GLN A 54 37.40 -31.38 -54.88
N GLN A 55 37.78 -31.22 -53.61
CA GLN A 55 37.19 -30.25 -52.69
C GLN A 55 37.86 -28.87 -52.73
N LEU A 56 39.00 -28.75 -53.41
CA LEU A 56 39.74 -27.50 -53.57
C LEU A 56 39.15 -26.68 -54.71
N ILE A 57 38.81 -25.44 -54.40
CA ILE A 57 38.52 -24.39 -55.37
C ILE A 57 39.79 -23.54 -55.47
N ILE A 58 40.42 -23.58 -56.64
CA ILE A 58 41.61 -22.79 -56.95
C ILE A 58 41.14 -21.51 -57.62
N LYS A 59 41.31 -20.38 -56.93
CA LYS A 59 41.02 -19.03 -57.40
C LYS A 59 42.26 -18.14 -57.20
N GLU A 60 42.24 -16.93 -57.74
CA GLU A 60 43.30 -15.93 -57.52
C GLU A 60 44.72 -16.51 -57.79
N LEU A 61 44.85 -17.18 -58.93
CA LEU A 61 46.16 -17.60 -59.44
C LEU A 61 46.99 -16.35 -59.72
N ASN A 62 48.25 -16.36 -59.29
CA ASN A 62 49.20 -15.29 -59.55
C ASN A 62 50.00 -15.53 -60.83
N HIS A 63 50.30 -16.80 -61.09
CA HIS A 63 51.17 -17.21 -62.18
C HIS A 63 50.93 -18.67 -62.54
N VAL A 64 50.89 -18.96 -63.84
CA VAL A 64 50.84 -20.32 -64.39
C VAL A 64 52.00 -20.52 -65.35
N THR A 65 52.84 -21.51 -65.07
CA THR A 65 53.91 -21.97 -65.97
C THR A 65 53.47 -23.25 -66.68
N ILE A 66 53.43 -23.21 -68.01
CA ILE A 66 53.24 -24.39 -68.86
C ILE A 66 54.62 -24.91 -69.24
N HIS A 67 54.95 -26.14 -68.86
CA HIS A 67 56.22 -26.77 -69.20
C HIS A 67 56.12 -27.45 -70.57
N LEU A 68 57.02 -27.13 -71.50
CA LEU A 68 57.01 -27.64 -72.88
C LEU A 68 57.70 -29.00 -73.04
N GLN A 69 58.44 -29.46 -72.01
CA GLN A 69 59.10 -30.77 -71.99
C GLN A 69 58.79 -31.56 -70.70
N PRO A 70 57.49 -31.76 -70.37
CA PRO A 70 57.07 -32.36 -69.10
C PRO A 70 57.62 -33.78 -68.92
N THR A 71 57.76 -34.55 -70.00
CA THR A 71 58.27 -35.93 -69.97
C THR A 71 59.74 -36.07 -69.56
N LYS A 72 60.52 -34.97 -69.57
CA LYS A 72 61.92 -34.96 -69.12
C LYS A 72 62.10 -34.60 -67.66
N GLN A 73 61.04 -34.16 -66.98
CA GLN A 73 61.05 -33.85 -65.55
C GLN A 73 60.65 -35.10 -64.75
N TRP A 74 61.26 -35.29 -63.57
CA TRP A 74 61.05 -36.49 -62.75
C TRP A 74 59.61 -36.64 -62.25
N ASP A 75 58.89 -35.52 -62.07
CA ASP A 75 57.49 -35.45 -61.63
C ASP A 75 56.50 -35.28 -62.80
N LYS A 76 56.99 -35.35 -64.05
CA LYS A 76 56.18 -35.20 -65.28
C LYS A 76 55.30 -33.96 -65.30
N ARG A 77 55.75 -32.88 -64.66
CA ARG A 77 54.97 -31.66 -64.44
C ARG A 77 54.63 -30.95 -65.75
N LEU A 78 53.34 -30.82 -66.02
CA LEU A 78 52.82 -30.07 -67.17
C LEU A 78 52.55 -28.61 -66.80
N LEU A 79 51.91 -28.38 -65.65
CA LEU A 79 51.58 -27.05 -65.15
C LEU A 79 52.23 -26.83 -63.78
N SER A 80 52.90 -25.71 -63.57
CA SER A 80 53.16 -25.15 -62.23
C SER A 80 52.25 -23.95 -62.01
N MET A 81 51.67 -23.81 -60.82
CA MET A 81 50.83 -22.68 -60.48
C MET A 81 51.17 -22.17 -59.08
N SER A 82 51.06 -20.86 -58.88
CA SER A 82 50.99 -20.26 -57.55
C SER A 82 49.66 -19.54 -57.39
N ALA A 83 49.03 -19.71 -56.23
CA ALA A 83 47.74 -19.11 -55.91
C ALA A 83 47.79 -18.46 -54.54
N ASP A 84 47.23 -17.26 -54.42
CA ASP A 84 46.96 -16.67 -53.11
C ASP A 84 45.59 -17.05 -52.56
N GLY A 85 44.69 -17.62 -53.39
CA GLY A 85 43.36 -18.06 -53.00
C GLY A 85 43.06 -19.52 -53.34
N ALA A 86 43.58 -20.50 -52.59
CA ALA A 86 43.03 -21.85 -52.63
C ALA A 86 42.05 -22.02 -51.46
N SER A 87 40.83 -22.49 -51.70
CA SER A 87 39.86 -22.76 -50.62
C SER A 87 39.32 -24.16 -50.70
N MET A 88 39.33 -24.91 -49.60
CA MET A 88 38.76 -26.25 -49.52
C MET A 88 37.36 -26.19 -48.93
N LYS A 89 36.36 -26.66 -49.67
CA LYS A 89 35.02 -26.84 -49.11
C LYS A 89 35.08 -27.93 -48.04
N PHE A 90 34.70 -27.61 -46.82
CA PHE A 90 34.66 -28.57 -45.72
C PHE A 90 33.50 -29.57 -45.93
N HIS A 91 33.61 -30.78 -45.35
CA HIS A 91 32.60 -31.84 -45.52
C HIS A 91 31.30 -31.59 -44.75
N LEU A 92 31.34 -30.67 -43.79
CA LEU A 92 30.17 -30.23 -43.03
C LEU A 92 29.53 -29.03 -43.68
N GLU A 93 28.23 -28.88 -43.45
CA GLU A 93 27.48 -27.69 -43.79
C GLU A 93 27.97 -26.50 -42.95
N THR A 94 28.47 -25.47 -43.63
CA THR A 94 28.83 -24.20 -43.02
C THR A 94 27.74 -23.16 -43.28
N LEU A 95 27.49 -22.29 -42.30
CA LEU A 95 26.41 -21.31 -42.36
C LEU A 95 26.57 -20.33 -43.54
N ASN A 96 27.82 -19.95 -43.83
CA ASN A 96 28.19 -19.02 -44.89
C ASN A 96 28.65 -19.70 -46.19
N ASN A 97 28.56 -21.04 -46.29
CA ASN A 97 29.13 -21.85 -47.37
C ASN A 97 30.63 -21.59 -47.64
N GLU A 98 31.35 -20.99 -46.69
CA GLU A 98 32.79 -20.80 -46.81
C GLU A 98 33.54 -22.09 -46.47
N GLY A 99 34.69 -22.25 -47.11
CA GLY A 99 35.64 -23.32 -46.87
C GLY A 99 36.94 -22.81 -46.26
N LEU A 100 37.81 -23.74 -45.85
CA LEU A 100 39.11 -23.41 -45.27
C LEU A 100 40.02 -22.77 -46.34
N LYS A 101 40.53 -21.57 -46.08
CA LYS A 101 41.36 -20.79 -47.02
C LYS A 101 42.85 -21.09 -46.79
N PHE A 102 43.55 -21.40 -47.88
CA PHE A 102 44.99 -21.65 -47.93
C PHE A 102 45.64 -20.55 -48.76
N THR A 103 46.63 -19.86 -48.17
CA THR A 103 47.33 -18.75 -48.80
C THR A 103 48.71 -19.19 -49.28
N ARG A 104 49.23 -18.53 -50.34
CA ARG A 104 50.55 -18.80 -50.93
C ARG A 104 50.75 -20.27 -51.30
N SER A 105 49.73 -20.87 -51.90
CA SER A 105 49.75 -22.27 -52.29
C SER A 105 50.56 -22.45 -53.57
N THR A 106 51.55 -23.31 -53.54
CA THR A 106 52.31 -23.72 -54.73
C THR A 106 51.86 -25.11 -55.13
N MET A 107 51.42 -25.25 -56.38
CA MET A 107 50.83 -26.49 -56.88
C MET A 107 51.28 -26.79 -58.29
N SER A 108 51.10 -28.03 -58.69
CA SER A 108 51.45 -28.47 -60.02
C SER A 108 50.59 -29.65 -60.46
N PHE A 109 50.41 -29.77 -61.77
CA PHE A 109 49.62 -30.84 -62.38
C PHE A 109 50.49 -31.61 -63.37
N ASP A 110 50.49 -32.93 -63.25
CA ASP A 110 51.20 -33.81 -64.18
C ASP A 110 50.42 -34.00 -65.50
N LEU A 111 50.99 -34.77 -66.42
CA LEU A 111 50.35 -35.11 -67.70
C LEU A 111 49.01 -35.84 -67.58
N GLN A 112 48.67 -36.38 -66.41
CA GLN A 112 47.38 -37.02 -66.10
C GLN A 112 46.45 -36.07 -65.33
N GLY A 113 46.79 -34.78 -65.22
CA GLY A 113 46.01 -33.80 -64.47
C GLY A 113 45.97 -34.07 -62.96
N ARG A 114 46.94 -34.83 -62.42
CA ARG A 114 47.01 -35.15 -60.98
C ARG A 114 47.81 -34.09 -60.23
N LEU A 115 47.29 -33.70 -59.08
CA LEU A 115 47.83 -32.63 -58.25
C LEU A 115 49.07 -33.07 -57.46
N ASN A 116 50.11 -32.24 -57.47
CA ASN A 116 51.21 -32.24 -56.50
C ASN A 116 51.33 -30.84 -55.91
N GLY A 117 51.23 -30.71 -54.59
CA GLY A 117 51.27 -29.38 -53.95
C GLY A 117 51.12 -29.45 -52.43
N VAL A 118 51.50 -28.37 -51.75
CA VAL A 118 51.34 -28.22 -50.30
C VAL A 118 50.44 -27.02 -50.05
N PHE A 119 49.35 -27.26 -49.33
CA PHE A 119 48.37 -26.26 -48.93
C PHE A 119 48.51 -26.04 -47.43
N ALA A 120 48.78 -24.80 -47.03
CA ALA A 120 48.94 -24.45 -45.62
C ALA A 120 48.08 -23.23 -45.26
N ALA A 121 47.23 -23.38 -44.25
CA ALA A 121 46.53 -22.29 -43.59
C ALA A 121 47.38 -21.87 -42.38
N ARG A 122 47.83 -20.62 -42.37
CA ARG A 122 48.69 -20.04 -41.31
C ARG A 122 48.05 -18.87 -40.59
N GLU A 123 46.88 -18.44 -41.07
CA GLU A 123 46.08 -17.41 -40.45
C GLU A 123 44.88 -18.08 -39.80
N GLU A 124 44.51 -17.55 -38.64
CA GLU A 124 43.39 -18.07 -37.87
C GLU A 124 42.07 -17.79 -38.60
N GLN A 125 41.23 -18.81 -38.71
CA GLN A 125 39.97 -18.78 -39.45
C GLN A 125 38.89 -19.48 -38.65
N CYS A 126 37.62 -19.10 -38.81
CA CYS A 126 36.51 -19.80 -38.17
C CYS A 126 35.50 -20.24 -39.23
N LEU A 127 35.25 -21.54 -39.28
CA LEU A 127 34.19 -22.14 -40.09
C LEU A 127 32.95 -22.27 -39.20
N GLN A 128 31.97 -21.38 -39.37
CA GLN A 128 30.69 -21.49 -38.68
C GLN A 128 29.92 -22.69 -39.22
N LEU A 129 29.65 -23.66 -38.35
CA LEU A 129 28.99 -24.90 -38.69
C LEU A 129 27.48 -24.76 -38.53
N LEU A 130 26.72 -25.33 -39.45
CA LEU A 130 25.29 -25.58 -39.26
C LEU A 130 25.09 -26.80 -38.36
N VAL A 131 26.00 -27.80 -38.45
CA VAL A 131 25.98 -29.02 -37.65
C VAL A 131 27.39 -29.32 -37.12
N PRO A 132 27.61 -29.45 -35.80
CA PRO A 132 26.65 -29.33 -34.69
C PRO A 132 26.08 -27.91 -34.56
N GLY A 133 24.85 -27.78 -34.08
CA GLY A 133 24.03 -26.57 -34.19
C GLY A 133 24.77 -25.30 -33.75
N GLY A 134 25.06 -24.40 -34.70
CA GLY A 134 25.64 -23.08 -34.42
C GLY A 134 27.05 -23.04 -33.82
N ALA A 135 27.74 -24.19 -33.75
CA ALA A 135 29.15 -24.26 -33.35
C ALA A 135 30.08 -23.69 -34.44
N GLY A 136 31.35 -23.44 -34.11
CA GLY A 136 32.35 -23.02 -35.08
C GLY A 136 33.66 -23.78 -34.95
N LEU A 137 34.20 -24.27 -36.06
CA LEU A 137 35.54 -24.83 -36.11
C LEU A 137 36.54 -23.70 -36.34
N ARG A 138 37.15 -23.22 -35.26
CA ARG A 138 38.21 -22.20 -35.30
C ARG A 138 39.55 -22.87 -35.53
N VAL A 139 40.07 -22.74 -36.74
CA VAL A 139 41.31 -23.34 -37.21
C VAL A 139 42.45 -22.35 -37.02
N GLU A 140 43.44 -22.72 -36.23
CA GLU A 140 44.67 -21.94 -36.03
C GLU A 140 45.68 -22.22 -37.13
N SER A 141 45.80 -23.50 -37.51
CA SER A 141 46.64 -23.92 -38.63
C SER A 141 46.16 -25.23 -39.24
N ALA A 142 46.37 -25.39 -40.55
CA ALA A 142 46.11 -26.63 -41.24
C ALA A 142 47.12 -26.84 -42.37
N VAL A 143 47.51 -28.09 -42.61
CA VAL A 143 48.45 -28.45 -43.69
C VAL A 143 47.98 -29.73 -44.38
N LEU A 144 47.92 -29.68 -45.71
CA LEU A 144 47.64 -30.82 -46.59
C LEU A 144 48.70 -30.89 -47.68
N GLU A 145 49.25 -32.08 -47.92
CA GLU A 145 50.19 -32.33 -49.01
C GLU A 145 49.60 -33.34 -49.98
N TYR A 146 49.59 -33.01 -51.26
CA TYR A 146 49.19 -33.89 -52.35
C TYR A 146 50.42 -34.39 -53.09
N ALA A 147 50.44 -35.69 -53.41
CA ALA A 147 51.34 -36.26 -54.41
C ALA A 147 50.59 -37.22 -55.33
N HIS A 148 50.80 -37.05 -56.63
CA HIS A 148 50.15 -37.82 -57.69
C HIS A 148 48.62 -37.88 -57.55
N GLY A 149 48.00 -36.82 -57.05
CA GLY A 149 46.55 -36.70 -56.89
C GLY A 149 45.97 -37.29 -55.60
N GLU A 150 46.81 -37.87 -54.74
CA GLU A 150 46.42 -38.43 -53.43
C GLU A 150 47.00 -37.58 -52.29
N VAL A 151 46.27 -37.50 -51.17
CA VAL A 151 46.73 -36.81 -49.96
C VAL A 151 47.74 -37.69 -49.24
N LYS A 152 48.93 -37.15 -48.94
CA LYS A 152 49.96 -37.87 -48.20
C LYS A 152 49.62 -38.02 -46.72
N PRO A 153 50.03 -39.13 -46.09
CA PRO A 153 50.12 -39.22 -44.63
C PRO A 153 51.00 -38.08 -44.09
N GLY A 154 50.59 -37.47 -42.98
CA GLY A 154 51.30 -36.34 -42.36
C GLY A 154 50.57 -34.99 -42.40
N GLY A 155 49.38 -34.92 -43.02
CA GLY A 155 48.51 -33.73 -42.91
C GLY A 155 48.14 -33.42 -41.45
N ARG A 156 47.83 -32.16 -41.15
CA ARG A 156 47.53 -31.71 -39.78
C ARG A 156 46.44 -30.65 -39.76
N LEU A 157 45.59 -30.67 -38.74
CA LEU A 157 44.64 -29.60 -38.42
C LEU A 157 44.71 -29.32 -36.92
N VAL A 158 44.98 -28.07 -36.56
CA VAL A 158 45.07 -27.59 -35.17
C VAL A 158 44.12 -26.42 -34.98
N GLY A 159 43.35 -26.46 -33.90
CA GLY A 159 42.45 -25.39 -33.51
C GLY A 159 41.52 -25.81 -32.39
N LYS A 160 40.29 -25.34 -32.43
CA LYS A 160 39.26 -25.66 -31.45
C LYS A 160 37.86 -25.64 -32.06
N LEU A 161 36.99 -26.53 -31.57
CA LEU A 161 35.55 -26.47 -31.80
C LEU A 161 34.96 -25.56 -30.72
N VAL A 162 34.39 -24.43 -31.11
CA VAL A 162 33.82 -23.43 -30.21
C VAL A 162 32.30 -23.55 -30.23
N LEU A 163 31.69 -23.67 -29.06
CA LEU A 163 30.24 -23.71 -28.89
C LEU A 163 29.68 -22.30 -28.76
N PRO A 164 28.42 -22.04 -29.12
CA PRO A 164 27.81 -20.71 -29.01
C PRO A 164 27.42 -20.32 -27.56
N PHE A 165 27.96 -21.02 -26.56
CA PHE A 165 27.65 -20.84 -25.13
C PHE A 165 28.83 -20.26 -24.38
N GLU A 166 28.54 -19.42 -23.38
CA GLU A 166 29.55 -18.86 -22.49
C GLU A 166 30.21 -19.98 -21.65
N LYS A 167 31.54 -19.96 -21.53
CA LYS A 167 32.21 -20.85 -20.57
C LYS A 167 31.97 -20.38 -19.13
N ALA A 168 31.86 -21.30 -18.19
CA ALA A 168 31.48 -20.99 -16.80
C ALA A 168 32.49 -20.05 -16.09
N THR A 169 33.74 -19.99 -16.54
CA THR A 169 34.75 -19.08 -15.98
C THR A 169 34.71 -17.67 -16.57
N ALA A 170 33.94 -17.43 -17.64
CA ALA A 170 33.81 -16.11 -18.23
C ALA A 170 32.86 -15.20 -17.43
N GLY A 171 33.12 -13.90 -17.48
CA GLY A 171 32.33 -12.85 -16.83
C GLY A 171 32.43 -11.51 -17.58
N GLY A 172 31.89 -10.43 -17.00
CA GLY A 172 31.88 -9.09 -17.60
C GLY A 172 30.57 -8.72 -18.29
N SER A 173 30.53 -7.58 -18.96
CA SER A 173 29.29 -6.95 -19.48
C SER A 173 28.71 -7.55 -20.76
N LEU A 174 29.16 -8.72 -21.19
CA LEU A 174 28.74 -9.34 -22.45
C LEU A 174 28.52 -10.84 -22.24
N VAL A 175 27.36 -11.35 -22.66
CA VAL A 175 27.04 -12.78 -22.71
C VAL A 175 26.99 -13.18 -24.19
N PRO A 176 27.84 -14.12 -24.65
CA PRO A 176 27.86 -14.58 -26.05
C PRO A 176 26.50 -15.03 -26.59
N ALA A 177 25.61 -15.54 -25.72
CA ALA A 177 24.27 -16.01 -26.06
C ALA A 177 23.29 -14.92 -26.56
N VAL A 178 23.64 -13.64 -26.48
CA VAL A 178 22.81 -12.50 -26.92
C VAL A 178 23.02 -12.15 -28.40
N TYR A 179 24.09 -12.65 -29.04
CA TYR A 179 24.52 -12.18 -30.35
C TYR A 179 24.09 -13.10 -31.51
N ALA A 180 22.79 -13.20 -31.74
CA ALA A 180 22.31 -13.26 -33.11
C ALA A 180 22.34 -11.81 -33.63
N GLY A 181 23.42 -11.41 -34.30
CA GLY A 181 23.54 -10.06 -34.84
C GLY A 181 22.34 -9.73 -35.73
N GLY A 182 21.52 -8.78 -35.31
CA GLY A 182 20.47 -8.23 -36.16
C GLY A 182 21.07 -7.65 -37.44
N HIS A 183 20.39 -7.87 -38.56
CA HIS A 183 20.72 -7.23 -39.83
C HIS A 183 20.59 -5.69 -39.68
N PRO A 184 21.45 -4.87 -40.31
CA PRO A 184 21.43 -3.41 -40.18
C PRO A 184 20.08 -2.78 -40.55
N ALA A 185 19.78 -1.65 -39.89
CA ALA A 185 18.48 -0.97 -39.79
C ALA A 185 17.91 -0.32 -41.08
N HIS A 186 18.37 -0.70 -42.27
CA HIS A 186 17.77 -0.23 -43.53
C HIS A 186 17.36 -1.41 -44.41
N ASN A 187 16.06 -1.45 -44.75
CA ASN A 187 15.46 -2.44 -45.63
C ASN A 187 14.80 -1.72 -46.83
N GLU A 188 15.17 -2.14 -48.03
CA GLU A 188 14.65 -1.69 -49.34
C GLU A 188 13.15 -2.02 -49.54
N MET A 189 12.53 -2.77 -48.61
CA MET A 189 11.10 -3.10 -48.58
C MET A 189 10.15 -1.92 -48.35
N ASP A 190 10.61 -0.80 -47.79
CA ASP A 190 9.78 0.41 -47.67
C ASP A 190 9.49 1.04 -49.05
N GLU A 191 10.33 0.76 -50.06
CA GLU A 191 10.10 1.22 -51.45
C GLU A 191 9.07 0.33 -52.18
N LEU A 192 8.98 -0.96 -51.82
CA LEU A 192 8.10 -1.97 -52.42
C LEU A 192 6.61 -1.75 -52.08
N ALA A 193 6.31 -1.14 -50.93
CA ALA A 193 4.95 -0.85 -50.47
C ALA A 193 4.23 0.24 -51.30
N SER A 194 4.93 0.96 -52.18
CA SER A 194 4.38 2.05 -52.98
C SER A 194 3.75 1.63 -54.31
N GLY A 195 3.88 0.35 -54.68
CA GLY A 195 3.06 -0.36 -55.67
C GLY A 195 2.81 0.32 -57.02
N ASN A 196 3.58 -0.04 -58.06
CA ASN A 196 3.13 -0.28 -59.45
C ASN A 196 4.32 -0.53 -60.40
N GLY A 197 4.57 -1.78 -60.79
CA GLY A 197 5.50 -2.15 -61.86
C GLY A 197 6.02 -3.60 -61.78
N GLU A 198 6.27 -4.24 -62.92
CA GLU A 198 6.93 -5.55 -63.01
C GLU A 198 8.31 -5.53 -62.31
N LEU A 199 8.65 -6.65 -61.64
CA LEU A 199 9.86 -6.77 -60.81
C LEU A 199 11.12 -6.64 -61.69
N THR A 200 11.91 -5.58 -61.48
CA THR A 200 13.22 -5.37 -62.11
C THR A 200 14.27 -6.33 -61.52
N GLU A 201 15.43 -6.46 -62.17
CA GLU A 201 16.56 -7.31 -61.74
C GLU A 201 17.01 -6.99 -60.29
N GLY A 202 16.89 -5.72 -59.86
CA GLY A 202 17.13 -5.30 -58.47
C GLY A 202 16.05 -5.76 -57.47
N LEU A 203 14.79 -5.89 -57.91
CA LEU A 203 13.70 -6.44 -57.09
C LEU A 203 13.84 -7.97 -56.88
N MET A 204 14.45 -8.70 -57.82
CA MET A 204 14.81 -10.11 -57.63
C MET A 204 15.96 -10.28 -56.61
N VAL A 205 16.92 -9.36 -56.58
CA VAL A 205 17.97 -9.32 -55.56
C VAL A 205 17.37 -9.03 -54.19
N ALA A 206 16.51 -8.02 -54.07
CA ALA A 206 15.83 -7.69 -52.81
C ALA A 206 14.91 -8.83 -52.30
N MET A 207 14.26 -9.58 -53.19
CA MET A 207 13.45 -10.75 -52.81
C MET A 207 14.34 -11.93 -52.35
N GLY A 208 15.51 -12.10 -52.96
CA GLY A 208 16.56 -13.01 -52.49
C GLY A 208 17.08 -12.61 -51.10
N ASP A 209 17.40 -11.34 -50.90
CA ASP A 209 17.88 -10.80 -49.62
C ASP A 209 16.79 -10.85 -48.54
N THR A 210 15.51 -10.71 -48.90
CA THR A 210 14.38 -10.87 -47.97
C THR A 210 14.14 -12.33 -47.58
N LEU A 211 14.30 -13.28 -48.51
CA LEU A 211 14.24 -14.71 -48.20
C LEU A 211 15.45 -15.17 -47.38
N VAL A 212 16.62 -14.59 -47.63
CA VAL A 212 17.81 -14.74 -46.78
C VAL A 212 17.55 -14.14 -45.41
N HIS A 213 17.01 -12.93 -45.32
CA HIS A 213 16.68 -12.29 -44.04
C HIS A 213 15.58 -13.03 -43.27
N TYR A 214 14.58 -13.61 -43.94
CA TYR A 214 13.58 -14.46 -43.31
C TYR A 214 14.18 -15.81 -42.88
N GLY A 215 15.04 -16.41 -43.71
CA GLY A 215 15.80 -17.61 -43.37
C GLY A 215 16.75 -17.37 -42.19
N GLU A 216 17.39 -16.21 -42.14
CA GLU A 216 18.23 -15.72 -41.05
C GLU A 216 17.39 -15.41 -39.83
N ALA A 217 16.25 -14.72 -39.92
CA ALA A 217 15.38 -14.46 -38.78
C ALA A 217 14.80 -15.76 -38.21
N VAL A 218 14.42 -16.72 -39.06
CA VAL A 218 14.01 -18.07 -38.64
C VAL A 218 15.20 -18.80 -38.01
N GLN A 219 16.40 -18.75 -38.59
CA GLN A 219 17.61 -19.36 -38.01
C GLN A 219 18.05 -18.68 -36.71
N GLN A 220 18.00 -17.36 -36.59
CA GLN A 220 18.27 -16.59 -35.37
C GLN A 220 17.24 -16.92 -34.28
N ASN A 221 15.99 -17.13 -34.68
CA ASN A 221 14.93 -17.63 -33.81
C ASN A 221 14.94 -19.15 -33.63
N SER A 222 15.91 -19.91 -34.17
CA SER A 222 15.94 -21.38 -34.08
C SER A 222 17.28 -21.94 -33.57
N LEU A 223 18.40 -21.34 -33.93
CA LEU A 223 19.77 -21.76 -33.67
C LEU A 223 20.54 -20.63 -32.96
N LEU A 224 21.23 -20.97 -31.87
CA LEU A 224 22.17 -20.07 -31.21
C LEU A 224 23.46 -20.06 -32.04
N ILE A 225 23.86 -18.94 -32.63
CA ILE A 225 25.02 -18.88 -33.55
C ILE A 225 26.22 -18.26 -32.84
N LEU A 226 27.41 -18.81 -33.11
CA LEU A 226 28.68 -18.30 -32.60
C LEU A 226 28.98 -16.88 -33.12
N PRO A 227 29.41 -15.92 -32.27
CA PRO A 227 29.76 -14.56 -32.71
C PRO A 227 30.96 -14.56 -33.68
N ASN A 228 30.98 -13.64 -34.64
CA ASN A 228 32.10 -13.50 -35.60
C ASN A 228 33.41 -13.03 -34.95
N SER A 229 33.35 -12.32 -33.82
CA SER A 229 34.53 -11.80 -33.13
C SER A 229 35.29 -12.90 -32.38
N PHE A 230 36.57 -13.09 -32.70
CA PHE A 230 37.44 -14.04 -32.00
C PHE A 230 37.58 -13.74 -30.51
N GLU A 231 37.58 -12.46 -30.10
CA GLU A 231 37.61 -12.08 -28.68
C GLU A 231 36.34 -12.57 -27.94
N LEU A 232 35.18 -12.52 -28.58
CA LEU A 232 33.94 -13.04 -28.01
C LEU A 232 33.90 -14.57 -28.04
N GLN A 233 34.43 -15.19 -29.09
CA GLN A 233 34.61 -16.65 -29.16
C GLN A 233 35.53 -17.15 -28.05
N ASP A 234 36.53 -16.37 -27.62
CA ASP A 234 37.40 -16.74 -26.50
C ASP A 234 36.68 -16.71 -25.13
N LYS A 235 35.48 -16.13 -25.05
CA LYS A 235 34.57 -16.21 -23.88
C LYS A 235 33.59 -17.38 -23.99
N CYS A 236 33.55 -18.07 -25.13
CA CYS A 236 32.71 -19.23 -25.33
C CYS A 236 33.41 -20.52 -24.86
N ALA A 237 32.62 -21.55 -24.57
CA ALA A 237 33.13 -22.89 -24.27
C ALA A 237 33.72 -23.54 -25.53
N SER A 238 34.85 -24.22 -25.38
CA SER A 238 35.56 -24.80 -26.52
C SER A 238 36.13 -26.19 -26.21
N ILE A 239 36.41 -26.92 -27.29
CA ILE A 239 37.04 -28.23 -27.29
C ILE A 239 38.29 -28.13 -28.18
N PRO A 240 39.50 -28.40 -27.66
CA PRO A 240 40.71 -28.37 -28.47
C PRO A 240 40.71 -29.53 -29.48
N ILE A 241 41.19 -29.23 -30.68
CA ILE A 241 41.30 -30.15 -31.82
C ILE A 241 42.75 -30.17 -32.30
N ASP A 242 43.40 -31.33 -32.25
CA ASP A 242 44.73 -31.58 -32.83
C ASP A 242 44.72 -32.92 -33.59
N LEU A 243 44.52 -32.85 -34.90
CA LEU A 243 44.41 -34.01 -35.76
C LEU A 243 45.74 -34.26 -36.47
N LYS A 244 46.26 -35.48 -36.33
CA LYS A 244 47.42 -35.97 -37.07
C LYS A 244 46.97 -36.83 -38.24
N ASN A 245 47.68 -36.74 -39.36
CA ASN A 245 47.34 -37.40 -40.62
C ASN A 245 45.95 -37.00 -41.14
N TRP A 246 45.54 -35.75 -40.92
CA TRP A 246 44.30 -35.24 -41.47
C TRP A 246 44.35 -35.26 -43.00
N ASN A 247 43.34 -35.85 -43.63
CA ASN A 247 43.26 -36.09 -45.07
C ASN A 247 42.42 -35.02 -45.81
N GLY A 248 41.91 -34.01 -45.11
CA GLY A 248 40.99 -33.01 -45.66
C GLY A 248 39.51 -33.32 -45.42
N GLU A 249 39.20 -34.51 -44.87
CA GLU A 249 37.84 -34.97 -44.63
C GLU A 249 37.30 -34.62 -43.24
N GLY A 250 36.03 -34.95 -43.01
CA GLY A 250 35.44 -34.96 -41.67
C GLY A 250 36.20 -35.91 -40.74
N PHE A 251 36.13 -35.69 -39.44
CA PHE A 251 36.99 -36.38 -38.48
C PHE A 251 36.27 -36.72 -37.18
N VAL A 252 36.85 -37.66 -36.45
CA VAL A 252 36.39 -38.08 -35.13
C VAL A 252 37.52 -37.83 -34.13
N VAL A 253 37.18 -37.22 -33.00
CA VAL A 253 38.05 -37.13 -31.83
C VAL A 253 37.40 -37.96 -30.72
N GLU A 254 37.97 -39.13 -30.47
CA GLU A 254 37.41 -40.09 -29.50
C GLU A 254 37.39 -39.53 -28.07
N THR A 255 38.37 -38.71 -27.70
CA THR A 255 38.43 -38.09 -26.37
C THR A 255 39.15 -36.75 -26.43
N SER A 256 38.51 -35.71 -25.90
CA SER A 256 39.08 -34.39 -25.67
C SER A 256 38.53 -33.78 -24.37
N SER A 257 39.12 -32.68 -23.93
CA SER A 257 38.57 -31.87 -22.83
C SER A 257 37.55 -30.86 -23.37
N MET A 258 36.61 -30.43 -22.54
CA MET A 258 35.71 -29.33 -22.88
C MET A 258 35.68 -28.33 -21.72
N ASP A 259 35.70 -27.03 -22.04
CA ASP A 259 35.46 -26.00 -21.03
C ASP A 259 34.07 -26.20 -20.38
N PRO A 260 33.94 -26.05 -19.04
CA PRO A 260 32.64 -25.97 -18.41
C PRO A 260 31.77 -24.90 -19.07
N VAL A 261 30.50 -25.21 -19.32
CA VAL A 261 29.61 -24.42 -20.18
C VAL A 261 28.34 -24.01 -19.44
N ARG A 262 27.91 -22.77 -19.63
CA ARG A 262 26.62 -22.26 -19.15
C ARG A 262 25.52 -22.52 -20.18
N VAL A 263 24.57 -23.38 -19.83
CA VAL A 263 23.38 -23.64 -20.66
C VAL A 263 22.18 -22.93 -20.05
N THR A 264 21.55 -22.05 -20.82
CA THR A 264 20.43 -21.21 -20.37
C THR A 264 19.48 -20.92 -21.52
N ASN A 265 18.23 -20.60 -21.22
CA ASN A 265 17.22 -20.32 -22.23
C ASN A 265 17.43 -18.93 -22.84
N ARG A 266 17.47 -18.85 -24.17
CA ARG A 266 17.67 -17.59 -24.93
C ARG A 266 16.52 -16.59 -24.80
N ASN A 267 15.31 -17.06 -24.48
CA ASN A 267 14.10 -16.22 -24.40
C ASN A 267 14.00 -15.46 -23.07
N VAL A 268 14.92 -15.72 -22.14
CA VAL A 268 15.02 -15.00 -20.87
C VAL A 268 15.41 -13.56 -21.18
N GLY A 269 14.47 -12.65 -20.94
CA GLY A 269 14.56 -11.23 -21.28
C GLY A 269 15.73 -10.48 -20.64
N GLU A 270 15.93 -9.24 -21.11
CA GLU A 270 17.10 -8.42 -20.81
C GLU A 270 17.38 -8.28 -19.30
N SER A 271 18.68 -8.35 -19.03
CA SER A 271 19.40 -7.86 -17.86
C SER A 271 18.81 -6.60 -17.23
N GLY A 272 18.85 -6.54 -15.89
CA GLY A 272 18.50 -5.35 -15.13
C GLY A 272 19.71 -4.68 -14.49
N TYR A 273 19.46 -3.51 -13.91
CA TYR A 273 20.43 -2.78 -13.11
C TYR A 273 20.06 -2.90 -11.63
N ASN A 274 20.99 -3.31 -10.77
CA ASN A 274 20.84 -3.24 -9.32
C ASN A 274 21.99 -2.42 -8.72
N GLN A 275 22.01 -2.27 -7.38
CA GLN A 275 23.04 -1.49 -6.69
C GLN A 275 24.47 -2.04 -6.86
N ASP A 276 24.60 -3.32 -7.26
CA ASP A 276 25.86 -4.03 -7.47
C ASP A 276 26.27 -4.10 -8.96
N GLY A 277 25.50 -3.44 -9.84
CA GLY A 277 25.79 -3.30 -11.26
C GLY A 277 24.76 -3.95 -12.18
N PHE A 278 25.21 -4.27 -13.40
CA PHE A 278 24.37 -4.86 -14.44
C PHE A 278 24.30 -6.37 -14.22
N TYR A 279 23.11 -6.91 -13.93
CA TYR A 279 22.92 -8.35 -13.71
C TYR A 279 22.30 -8.99 -14.95
N TYR A 280 22.82 -10.16 -15.33
CA TYR A 280 22.31 -10.93 -16.47
C TYR A 280 21.47 -12.08 -15.97
N THR A 281 20.15 -11.96 -16.10
CA THR A 281 19.18 -13.02 -15.72
C THR A 281 19.55 -14.37 -16.34
N GLN A 282 20.04 -14.36 -17.59
CA GLN A 282 20.54 -15.54 -18.30
C GLN A 282 21.67 -16.28 -17.57
N ARG A 283 22.62 -15.55 -16.95
CA ARG A 283 23.71 -16.16 -16.17
C ARG A 283 23.21 -16.71 -14.84
N ALA A 284 22.33 -15.98 -14.16
CA ALA A 284 21.76 -16.40 -12.89
C ALA A 284 20.89 -17.66 -13.03
N GLN A 285 20.30 -17.89 -14.20
CA GLN A 285 19.45 -19.03 -14.53
C GLN A 285 20.19 -20.17 -15.24
N ALA A 286 21.48 -20.01 -15.55
CA ALA A 286 22.21 -21.03 -16.29
C ALA A 286 22.48 -22.29 -15.46
N VAL A 287 22.24 -23.45 -16.06
CA VAL A 287 22.78 -24.73 -15.60
C VAL A 287 24.22 -24.82 -16.10
N ILE A 288 25.14 -25.21 -15.22
CA ILE A 288 26.55 -25.37 -15.60
C ILE A 288 26.81 -26.85 -15.88
N VAL A 289 27.27 -27.15 -17.09
CA VAL A 289 27.72 -28.49 -17.47
C VAL A 289 29.24 -28.50 -17.47
N SER A 290 29.84 -29.40 -16.69
CA SER A 290 31.29 -29.56 -16.53
C SER A 290 31.69 -30.98 -16.94
N PRO A 291 31.96 -31.23 -18.23
CA PRO A 291 32.33 -32.56 -18.72
C PRO A 291 33.64 -33.07 -18.11
N THR A 292 33.72 -34.37 -17.81
CA THR A 292 35.02 -35.02 -17.52
C THR A 292 35.84 -35.16 -18.80
N SER A 293 35.19 -35.59 -19.87
CA SER A 293 35.74 -35.59 -21.23
C SER A 293 34.61 -35.58 -22.24
N VAL A 294 34.93 -35.35 -23.50
CA VAL A 294 33.97 -35.37 -24.61
C VAL A 294 34.52 -36.13 -25.79
N SER A 295 33.64 -36.73 -26.58
CA SER A 295 33.95 -37.21 -27.92
C SER A 295 33.33 -36.27 -28.94
N VAL A 296 34.04 -35.97 -30.02
CA VAL A 296 33.57 -35.10 -31.11
C VAL A 296 33.48 -35.92 -32.38
N ASP A 297 32.31 -35.96 -33.00
CA ASP A 297 32.10 -36.59 -34.30
C ASP A 297 31.69 -35.53 -35.33
N LEU A 298 32.59 -35.27 -36.27
CA LEU A 298 32.40 -34.36 -37.39
C LEU A 298 32.56 -35.12 -38.72
N ASN A 299 32.38 -36.44 -38.72
CA ASN A 299 32.49 -37.29 -39.89
C ASN A 299 31.11 -37.77 -40.36
N ARG A 300 30.80 -37.59 -41.65
CA ARG A 300 29.51 -37.99 -42.26
C ARG A 300 29.54 -39.42 -42.84
N ASP A 301 30.71 -40.04 -42.86
CA ASP A 301 30.95 -41.34 -43.47
C ASP A 301 31.44 -42.38 -42.45
N ALA A 302 31.62 -41.97 -41.19
CA ALA A 302 32.01 -42.81 -40.07
C ALA A 302 31.18 -42.46 -38.82
N PHE A 303 31.38 -43.20 -37.75
CA PHE A 303 30.79 -42.93 -36.45
C PHE A 303 31.80 -43.27 -35.35
N LEU A 304 31.58 -42.76 -34.14
CA LEU A 304 32.42 -43.02 -32.97
C LEU A 304 32.66 -44.53 -32.71
N PRO A 305 33.91 -45.02 -32.81
CA PRO A 305 34.22 -46.43 -32.55
C PRO A 305 34.13 -46.73 -31.04
N GLY A 306 33.28 -47.67 -30.65
CA GLY A 306 33.20 -48.17 -29.26
C GLY A 306 31.81 -48.21 -28.63
N GLN A 307 30.80 -47.53 -29.18
CA GLN A 307 29.42 -47.62 -28.63
C GLN A 307 28.62 -48.83 -29.14
N ALA A 308 29.10 -49.52 -30.18
CA ALA A 308 28.44 -50.68 -30.77
C ALA A 308 28.71 -52.02 -30.04
N GLN A 309 29.54 -52.04 -28.98
CA GLN A 309 29.97 -53.28 -28.31
C GLN A 309 29.44 -53.50 -26.88
N ALA A 310 28.34 -52.86 -26.49
CA ALA A 310 27.59 -53.27 -25.29
C ALA A 310 26.47 -54.27 -25.65
N GLN A 311 26.85 -55.44 -26.19
CA GLN A 311 25.95 -56.61 -26.34
C GLN A 311 26.25 -57.74 -25.34
N SER A 312 27.19 -57.55 -24.40
CA SER A 312 27.41 -58.45 -23.27
C SER A 312 27.07 -57.73 -21.97
N GLY A 313 25.97 -58.16 -21.33
CA GLY A 313 25.22 -57.40 -20.34
C GLY A 313 26.01 -56.90 -19.13
N ALA A 314 25.79 -55.63 -18.79
CA ALA A 314 25.56 -55.10 -17.44
C ALA A 314 25.48 -53.55 -17.43
N GLU A 315 25.93 -52.86 -18.49
CA GLU A 315 25.83 -51.40 -18.60
C GLU A 315 24.73 -51.01 -19.59
N GLU A 316 23.72 -50.32 -19.07
CA GLU A 316 22.63 -49.74 -19.85
C GLU A 316 23.22 -48.67 -20.77
N ILE A 317 23.06 -48.80 -22.09
CA ILE A 317 23.54 -47.79 -23.05
C ILE A 317 22.66 -46.55 -22.88
N LEU A 318 23.18 -45.53 -22.20
CA LEU A 318 22.49 -44.25 -21.97
C LEU A 318 22.64 -43.26 -23.14
N THR A 319 23.54 -43.54 -24.09
CA THR A 319 23.71 -42.70 -25.28
C THR A 319 22.64 -42.97 -26.34
N PRO A 320 22.05 -41.92 -26.96
CA PRO A 320 21.10 -42.09 -28.07
C PRO A 320 21.67 -42.96 -29.19
N LYS A 321 20.86 -43.86 -29.77
CA LYS A 321 21.32 -44.83 -30.80
C LYS A 321 21.74 -44.14 -32.09
N GLU A 322 21.25 -42.93 -32.32
CA GLU A 322 21.53 -42.10 -33.47
C GLU A 322 23.02 -41.76 -33.57
N THR A 323 23.75 -41.67 -32.45
CA THR A 323 25.21 -41.41 -32.42
C THR A 323 26.04 -42.52 -33.08
N GLN A 324 25.43 -43.67 -33.37
CA GLN A 324 26.05 -44.83 -34.01
C GLN A 324 25.77 -44.90 -35.51
N LEU A 325 25.17 -43.85 -36.10
CA LEU A 325 24.81 -43.81 -37.51
C LEU A 325 25.72 -42.82 -38.25
N PRO A 326 26.23 -43.16 -39.46
CA PRO A 326 27.18 -42.32 -40.19
C PRO A 326 26.73 -40.89 -40.47
N PHE A 327 25.43 -40.60 -40.41
CA PHE A 327 24.92 -39.25 -40.64
C PHE A 327 25.01 -38.33 -39.42
N TRP A 328 25.15 -38.87 -38.21
CA TRP A 328 25.13 -38.08 -36.98
C TRP A 328 26.46 -37.36 -36.79
N VAL A 329 26.40 -36.06 -36.49
CA VAL A 329 27.57 -35.26 -36.14
C VAL A 329 27.23 -34.42 -34.92
N GLY A 330 28.16 -34.36 -33.96
CA GLY A 330 27.86 -33.86 -32.63
C GLY A 330 28.99 -34.09 -31.65
N ILE A 331 28.65 -33.87 -30.38
CA ILE A 331 29.52 -34.07 -29.24
C ILE A 331 28.80 -35.01 -28.28
N VAL A 332 29.49 -36.04 -27.82
CA VAL A 332 29.03 -36.92 -26.74
C VAL A 332 29.74 -36.53 -25.47
N ILE A 333 28.99 -36.27 -24.39
CA ILE A 333 29.55 -35.92 -23.09
C ILE A 333 29.86 -37.21 -22.32
N ASN A 334 31.13 -37.49 -22.08
CA ASN A 334 31.59 -38.73 -21.45
C ASN A 334 31.71 -38.55 -19.93
N GLY A 335 30.58 -38.29 -19.29
CA GLY A 335 30.46 -38.03 -17.86
C GLY A 335 30.89 -36.62 -17.45
N GLY A 336 30.82 -36.34 -16.15
CA GLY A 336 31.08 -35.01 -15.61
C GLY A 336 30.10 -34.61 -14.53
N LYS A 337 29.88 -33.31 -14.40
CA LYS A 337 28.93 -32.75 -13.44
C LYS A 337 27.96 -31.78 -14.09
N LEU A 338 26.77 -31.71 -13.52
CA LEU A 338 25.74 -30.72 -13.83
C LEU A 338 25.41 -29.94 -12.57
N GLU A 339 25.54 -28.61 -12.61
CA GLU A 339 25.22 -27.74 -11.47
C GLU A 339 23.92 -26.98 -11.72
N LEU A 340 23.00 -27.02 -10.75
CA LEU A 340 21.78 -26.23 -10.79
C LEU A 340 22.06 -24.73 -10.55
N PRO A 341 21.15 -23.85 -10.97
CA PRO A 341 21.30 -22.40 -10.82
C PRO A 341 21.31 -21.97 -9.34
N SER A 342 22.50 -21.71 -8.80
CA SER A 342 22.71 -21.37 -7.39
C SER A 342 22.06 -20.07 -6.94
N ALA A 343 21.68 -19.18 -7.86
CA ALA A 343 20.92 -17.98 -7.54
C ALA A 343 19.48 -18.29 -7.08
N TYR A 344 18.97 -19.48 -7.39
CA TYR A 344 17.61 -19.92 -7.07
C TYR A 344 17.60 -21.08 -6.08
N ILE A 345 18.55 -22.02 -6.19
CA ILE A 345 18.61 -23.17 -5.29
C ILE A 345 20.05 -23.57 -4.95
N GLN A 346 20.31 -23.72 -3.66
CA GLN A 346 21.65 -23.99 -3.13
C GLN A 346 21.65 -25.18 -2.17
N GLN A 347 22.82 -25.76 -1.94
CA GLN A 347 23.02 -26.71 -0.86
C GLN A 347 22.84 -26.01 0.51
N LYS A 348 22.49 -26.76 1.55
CA LYS A 348 22.31 -26.22 2.92
C LYS A 348 23.55 -25.49 3.48
N GLY A 349 24.75 -25.85 3.02
CA GLY A 349 26.02 -25.20 3.41
C GLY A 349 26.41 -24.00 2.54
N GLY A 350 25.57 -23.60 1.59
CA GLY A 350 25.93 -22.73 0.47
C GLY A 350 26.56 -23.51 -0.69
N GLY A 351 26.57 -22.91 -1.89
CA GLY A 351 27.10 -23.51 -3.12
C GLY A 351 26.05 -24.20 -3.99
N SER A 352 26.44 -24.53 -5.23
CA SER A 352 25.55 -25.14 -6.23
C SER A 352 25.16 -26.58 -5.88
N ILE A 353 23.94 -26.99 -6.21
CA ILE A 353 23.56 -28.42 -6.18
C ILE A 353 24.15 -29.08 -7.43
N GLU A 354 24.95 -30.13 -7.24
CA GLU A 354 25.66 -30.83 -8.32
C GLU A 354 25.09 -32.24 -8.52
N PHE A 355 24.99 -32.65 -9.78
CA PHE A 355 24.65 -34.01 -10.19
C PHE A 355 25.78 -34.61 -11.01
N THR A 356 25.99 -35.92 -10.86
CA THR A 356 26.97 -36.64 -11.68
C THR A 356 26.32 -37.03 -12.99
N LEU A 357 26.95 -36.71 -14.12
CA LEU A 357 26.52 -37.12 -15.44
C LEU A 357 27.07 -38.52 -15.73
N ALA A 358 26.22 -39.45 -16.17
CA ALA A 358 26.69 -40.74 -16.65
C ALA A 358 27.33 -40.59 -18.04
N THR A 359 28.19 -41.55 -18.40
CA THR A 359 28.89 -41.53 -19.68
C THR A 359 27.89 -41.60 -20.85
N GLY A 360 27.91 -40.56 -21.68
CA GLY A 360 27.14 -40.46 -22.90
C GLY A 360 25.64 -40.19 -22.71
N GLU A 361 25.20 -39.86 -21.50
CA GLU A 361 23.81 -39.50 -21.17
C GLU A 361 23.39 -38.13 -21.74
N MET A 362 24.37 -37.25 -22.00
CA MET A 362 24.18 -35.94 -22.59
C MET A 362 24.90 -35.85 -23.94
N ILE A 363 24.23 -35.24 -24.93
CA ILE A 363 24.80 -34.96 -26.24
C ILE A 363 24.61 -33.50 -26.63
N TYR A 364 25.41 -33.05 -27.59
CA TYR A 364 25.25 -31.78 -28.29
C TYR A 364 25.28 -32.01 -29.80
N ASP A 365 24.18 -31.79 -30.51
CA ASP A 365 24.06 -32.07 -31.95
C ASP A 365 23.45 -30.89 -32.73
N LEU A 366 22.76 -31.14 -33.86
CA LEU A 366 22.04 -30.12 -34.62
C LEU A 366 21.06 -29.32 -33.76
N ASN A 367 20.38 -29.96 -32.83
CA ASN A 367 19.39 -29.33 -31.97
C ASN A 367 20.07 -28.58 -30.81
N GLY A 368 21.31 -28.93 -30.47
CA GLY A 368 22.07 -28.38 -29.34
C GLY A 368 22.09 -29.36 -28.17
N PHE A 369 22.13 -28.86 -26.93
CA PHE A 369 22.18 -29.74 -25.75
C PHE A 369 20.88 -30.55 -25.62
N SER A 370 21.03 -31.86 -25.47
CA SER A 370 19.96 -32.81 -25.19
C SER A 370 20.33 -33.68 -23.98
N TYR A 371 19.50 -33.62 -22.94
CA TYR A 371 19.66 -34.37 -21.69
C TYR A 371 18.34 -34.36 -20.92
N GLN A 372 17.89 -35.51 -20.44
CA GLN A 372 16.68 -35.60 -19.63
C GLN A 372 16.95 -36.52 -18.44
N THR A 373 16.65 -36.05 -17.23
CA THR A 373 16.80 -36.84 -16.02
C THR A 373 15.69 -36.55 -15.01
N TYR A 374 15.27 -37.58 -14.29
CA TYR A 374 14.42 -37.46 -13.11
C TYR A 374 15.22 -37.83 -11.88
N MET A 375 15.33 -36.88 -10.97
CA MET A 375 16.11 -37.03 -9.75
C MET A 375 15.15 -37.13 -8.58
N TYR A 376 15.01 -38.34 -8.06
CA TYR A 376 14.24 -38.62 -6.86
C TYR A 376 15.15 -38.55 -5.64
N SER A 377 14.67 -37.90 -4.59
CA SER A 377 15.31 -38.00 -3.29
C SER A 377 15.15 -39.43 -2.75
N ASN A 378 16.25 -40.05 -2.33
CA ASN A 378 16.21 -41.29 -1.54
C ASN A 378 15.65 -41.05 -0.12
N ASP A 379 15.62 -39.80 0.34
CA ASP A 379 14.93 -39.38 1.58
C ASP A 379 13.46 -39.10 1.26
N PRO A 380 12.49 -39.84 1.84
CA PRO A 380 11.07 -39.58 1.68
C PRO A 380 10.64 -38.17 2.13
N GLN A 381 11.43 -37.52 2.99
CA GLN A 381 11.21 -36.14 3.43
C GLN A 381 11.88 -35.09 2.54
N GLY A 382 12.65 -35.50 1.53
CA GLY A 382 13.39 -34.62 0.62
C GLY A 382 14.76 -34.20 1.15
N VAL A 383 15.66 -33.85 0.23
CA VAL A 383 17.05 -33.46 0.51
C VAL A 383 17.12 -32.00 1.00
N PRO A 384 17.86 -31.68 2.08
CA PRO A 384 18.01 -30.31 2.55
C PRO A 384 18.72 -29.39 1.54
N ALA A 385 18.10 -28.24 1.28
CA ALA A 385 18.56 -27.19 0.38
C ALA A 385 18.25 -25.80 0.97
N GLN A 386 18.61 -24.76 0.25
CA GLN A 386 18.24 -23.37 0.52
C GLN A 386 17.75 -22.72 -0.75
N PHE A 387 16.76 -21.85 -0.62
CA PHE A 387 16.40 -20.94 -1.69
C PHE A 387 17.41 -19.80 -1.73
N GLY A 388 17.92 -19.51 -2.93
CA GLY A 388 18.84 -18.40 -3.14
C GLY A 388 18.15 -17.04 -2.93
N ASP A 389 18.93 -15.98 -2.97
CA ASP A 389 18.43 -14.62 -2.69
C ASP A 389 17.32 -14.19 -3.66
N ASN A 390 17.30 -14.72 -4.90
CA ASN A 390 16.25 -14.42 -5.86
C ASN A 390 14.87 -15.01 -5.49
N LEU A 391 14.82 -15.96 -4.55
CA LEU A 391 13.60 -16.60 -4.04
C LEU A 391 13.39 -16.28 -2.55
N GLY A 392 13.92 -15.15 -2.09
CA GLY A 392 13.66 -14.62 -0.75
C GLY A 392 14.56 -15.19 0.34
N GLY A 393 15.54 -16.04 0.03
CA GLY A 393 16.59 -16.44 0.99
C GLY A 393 16.14 -17.36 2.14
N PHE A 394 15.05 -18.12 1.97
CA PHE A 394 14.58 -19.08 2.98
C PHE A 394 15.59 -20.21 3.18
N LYS A 395 15.99 -20.45 4.44
CA LYS A 395 17.15 -21.29 4.80
C LYS A 395 16.82 -22.76 5.09
N GLU A 396 15.55 -23.08 5.29
CA GLU A 396 15.08 -24.44 5.57
C GLU A 396 14.18 -24.93 4.44
N VAL A 397 14.81 -25.43 3.39
CA VAL A 397 14.13 -26.02 2.23
C VAL A 397 14.44 -27.51 2.15
N ARG A 398 13.47 -28.33 1.76
CA ARG A 398 13.65 -29.75 1.45
C ARG A 398 13.13 -30.06 0.05
N VAL A 399 14.01 -30.47 -0.85
CA VAL A 399 13.67 -30.83 -2.23
C VAL A 399 13.23 -32.30 -2.28
N LYS A 400 11.98 -32.54 -2.69
CA LYS A 400 11.40 -33.89 -2.82
C LYS A 400 11.89 -34.58 -4.09
N ASP A 401 11.76 -33.89 -5.21
CA ASP A 401 12.15 -34.37 -6.53
C ASP A 401 12.50 -33.19 -7.45
N CYS A 402 13.26 -33.51 -8.49
CA CYS A 402 13.71 -32.57 -9.49
C CYS A 402 13.70 -33.24 -10.86
N LEU A 403 12.91 -32.69 -11.79
CA LEU A 403 12.94 -33.01 -13.20
C LEU A 403 13.79 -31.96 -13.92
N LEU A 404 14.79 -32.42 -14.65
CA LEU A 404 15.58 -31.59 -15.53
C LEU A 404 15.48 -32.13 -16.95
N ASP A 405 14.87 -31.34 -17.83
CA ASP A 405 14.75 -31.59 -19.26
C ASP A 405 15.46 -30.46 -20.02
N MET A 406 16.55 -30.82 -20.68
CA MET A 406 17.32 -29.96 -21.55
C MET A 406 17.12 -30.44 -22.98
N TYR A 407 16.42 -29.64 -23.79
CA TYR A 407 16.23 -29.94 -25.19
C TYR A 407 16.31 -28.68 -26.03
N ALA A 408 17.03 -28.76 -27.14
CA ALA A 408 17.25 -27.64 -28.04
C ALA A 408 17.75 -26.37 -27.32
N ASN A 409 18.66 -26.55 -26.35
CA ASN A 409 19.22 -25.49 -25.49
C ASN A 409 18.22 -24.83 -24.52
N ARG A 410 16.97 -25.30 -24.45
CA ARG A 410 16.00 -24.86 -23.44
C ARG A 410 16.17 -25.71 -22.20
N VAL A 411 16.22 -25.05 -21.04
CA VAL A 411 16.29 -25.70 -19.73
C VAL A 411 14.90 -25.64 -19.11
N ASN A 412 14.23 -26.79 -19.08
CA ASN A 412 13.01 -26.99 -18.32
C ASN A 412 13.39 -27.67 -17.01
N LEU A 413 13.35 -26.91 -15.92
CA LEU A 413 13.59 -27.42 -14.58
C LEU A 413 12.26 -27.39 -13.84
N GLU A 414 11.91 -28.49 -13.17
CA GLU A 414 10.79 -28.54 -12.25
C GLU A 414 11.26 -29.16 -10.93
N ILE A 415 11.18 -28.40 -9.85
CA ILE A 415 11.57 -28.84 -8.51
C ILE A 415 10.37 -28.72 -7.59
N ASN A 416 9.99 -29.85 -6.99
CA ASN A 416 9.01 -29.89 -5.92
C ASN A 416 9.75 -29.85 -4.58
N ALA A 417 9.41 -28.90 -3.73
CA ALA A 417 10.07 -28.67 -2.46
C ALA A 417 9.07 -28.37 -1.34
N ASN A 418 9.51 -28.54 -0.11
CA ASN A 418 8.86 -27.99 1.07
C ASN A 418 9.74 -26.87 1.64
N VAL A 419 9.14 -25.75 2.00
CA VAL A 419 9.82 -24.60 2.58
C VAL A 419 9.28 -24.35 3.96
N ARG A 420 10.16 -24.13 4.93
CA ARG A 420 9.77 -23.84 6.30
C ARG A 420 9.61 -22.33 6.49
N ILE A 421 8.48 -21.90 7.04
CA ILE A 421 8.16 -20.48 7.24
C ILE A 421 8.22 -20.12 8.71
N ASP A 422 9.25 -19.37 9.11
CA ASP A 422 9.50 -19.06 10.51
C ASP A 422 8.37 -18.24 11.16
N LEU A 423 7.71 -17.37 10.40
CA LEU A 423 6.59 -16.55 10.90
C LEU A 423 5.42 -17.38 11.44
N PHE A 424 5.15 -18.53 10.82
CA PHE A 424 4.02 -19.40 11.14
C PHE A 424 4.49 -20.64 11.91
N HIS A 425 5.12 -20.43 13.08
CA HIS A 425 5.63 -21.49 13.96
C HIS A 425 6.55 -22.51 13.29
N ARG A 426 7.23 -22.12 12.21
CA ARG A 426 8.10 -22.96 11.39
C ARG A 426 7.36 -24.15 10.77
N GLU A 427 6.12 -23.94 10.34
CA GLU A 427 5.35 -24.89 9.54
C GLU A 427 5.91 -25.02 8.11
N TRP A 428 5.59 -26.14 7.46
CA TRP A 428 6.03 -26.45 6.10
C TRP A 428 4.96 -26.08 5.07
N ILE A 429 5.36 -25.34 4.04
CA ILE A 429 4.53 -25.07 2.87
C ILE A 429 5.12 -25.76 1.65
N GLU A 430 4.27 -26.22 0.73
CA GLU A 430 4.73 -26.80 -0.52
C GLU A 430 5.07 -25.70 -1.53
N ALA A 431 6.22 -25.84 -2.18
CA ALA A 431 6.74 -24.93 -3.17
C ALA A 431 7.11 -25.67 -4.45
N LYS A 432 6.84 -25.04 -5.59
CA LYS A 432 7.19 -25.57 -6.91
C LYS A 432 7.98 -24.53 -7.69
N LEU A 433 9.26 -24.81 -7.92
CA LEU A 433 10.13 -24.03 -8.81
C LEU A 433 10.05 -24.62 -10.22
N PHE A 434 9.62 -23.84 -11.20
CA PHE A 434 9.51 -24.30 -12.57
C PHE A 434 9.88 -23.21 -13.58
N THR A 435 10.19 -23.61 -14.81
CA THR A 435 10.40 -22.69 -15.94
C THR A 435 9.06 -22.30 -16.57
N ASP A 436 8.81 -20.99 -16.77
CA ASP A 436 7.62 -20.50 -17.50
C ASP A 436 7.75 -20.62 -19.04
N GLU A 437 6.71 -20.23 -19.77
CA GLU A 437 6.69 -20.26 -21.26
C GLU A 437 7.79 -19.41 -21.91
N LYS A 438 8.33 -18.42 -21.19
CA LYS A 438 9.40 -17.53 -21.64
C LYS A 438 10.79 -18.02 -21.21
N GLY A 439 10.89 -19.13 -20.47
CA GLY A 439 12.16 -19.66 -20.02
C GLY A 439 12.61 -19.13 -18.65
N LYS A 440 11.80 -18.34 -17.95
CA LYS A 440 12.15 -17.74 -16.65
C LYS A 440 11.79 -18.71 -15.53
N PHE A 441 12.67 -18.86 -14.54
CA PHE A 441 12.30 -19.57 -13.32
C PHE A 441 11.30 -18.79 -12.47
N ILE A 442 10.23 -19.47 -12.08
CA ILE A 442 9.19 -19.00 -11.17
C ILE A 442 9.06 -20.02 -10.05
N CYS A 443 9.01 -19.55 -8.81
CA CYS A 443 8.72 -20.39 -7.65
C CYS A 443 7.35 -20.02 -7.10
N SER A 444 6.42 -20.97 -7.14
CA SER A 444 5.06 -20.82 -6.62
C SER A 444 4.92 -21.52 -5.27
N ALA A 445 4.03 -21.00 -4.43
CA ALA A 445 3.58 -21.65 -3.20
C ALA A 445 2.20 -22.26 -3.43
N ALA A 446 2.04 -23.52 -3.01
CA ALA A 446 0.77 -24.23 -3.11
C ALA A 446 -0.21 -23.76 -2.02
N PRO A 447 -1.53 -23.94 -2.23
CA PRO A 447 -2.51 -23.73 -1.18
C PRO A 447 -2.16 -24.55 0.07
N THR A 448 -2.13 -23.92 1.23
CA THR A 448 -1.73 -24.56 2.49
C THR A 448 -2.60 -24.06 3.64
N GLU A 449 -3.14 -24.99 4.43
CA GLU A 449 -3.82 -24.69 5.69
C GLU A 449 -2.82 -24.76 6.85
N LEU A 450 -2.72 -23.67 7.61
CA LEU A 450 -1.87 -23.57 8.80
C LEU A 450 -2.79 -23.41 10.02
N GLU A 451 -3.25 -24.55 10.55
CA GLU A 451 -3.96 -24.61 11.83
C GLU A 451 -3.07 -24.05 12.95
N ASP A 452 -3.63 -23.20 13.79
CA ASP A 452 -2.93 -22.45 14.82
C ASP A 452 -1.71 -21.66 14.30
N GLY A 453 -1.79 -21.18 13.04
CA GLY A 453 -0.68 -20.60 12.30
C GLY A 453 -0.02 -19.39 12.97
N LEU A 454 -0.76 -18.60 13.76
CA LEU A 454 -0.21 -17.53 14.59
C LEU A 454 -0.32 -17.80 16.09
N ALA A 455 -1.46 -18.34 16.55
CA ALA A 455 -1.73 -18.72 17.93
C ALA A 455 -2.87 -19.75 17.94
N LYS A 456 -3.21 -20.27 19.12
CA LYS A 456 -4.34 -21.19 19.25
C LYS A 456 -5.63 -20.60 18.65
N ASP A 457 -6.28 -21.36 17.77
CA ASP A 457 -7.51 -21.01 17.04
C ASP A 457 -7.38 -19.71 16.21
N VAL A 458 -6.16 -19.33 15.83
CA VAL A 458 -5.85 -18.23 14.88
C VAL A 458 -5.12 -18.81 13.68
N ASP A 459 -5.91 -19.27 12.71
CA ASP A 459 -5.42 -20.02 11.55
C ASP A 459 -5.03 -19.10 10.39
N VAL A 460 -4.09 -19.56 9.57
CA VAL A 460 -3.71 -18.89 8.32
C VAL A 460 -3.93 -19.86 7.17
N HIS A 461 -4.84 -19.51 6.26
CA HIS A 461 -5.01 -20.23 5.00
C HIS A 461 -4.27 -19.47 3.90
N ILE A 462 -3.26 -20.11 3.30
CA ILE A 462 -2.59 -19.59 2.11
C ILE A 462 -3.35 -20.14 0.89
N SER A 463 -3.97 -19.27 0.09
CA SER A 463 -4.63 -19.68 -1.16
C SER A 463 -3.65 -19.90 -2.31
N GLY A 464 -2.45 -19.32 -2.22
CA GLY A 464 -1.39 -19.41 -3.21
C GLY A 464 -0.44 -18.22 -3.13
N GLY A 465 0.69 -18.31 -3.82
CA GLY A 465 1.68 -17.23 -3.82
C GLY A 465 2.92 -17.51 -4.66
N PHE A 466 3.89 -16.60 -4.58
CA PHE A 466 5.18 -16.70 -5.26
C PHE A 466 6.32 -16.32 -4.33
N PHE A 467 7.46 -16.97 -4.49
CA PHE A 467 8.71 -16.57 -3.83
C PHE A 467 9.43 -15.54 -4.69
N GLU A 468 9.69 -14.38 -4.11
CA GLU A 468 10.33 -13.22 -4.73
C GLU A 468 11.57 -12.81 -3.90
N PRO A 469 12.48 -11.97 -4.42
CA PRO A 469 13.67 -11.52 -3.68
C PRO A 469 13.35 -10.91 -2.31
N GLU A 470 12.18 -10.28 -2.19
CA GLU A 470 11.69 -9.68 -0.95
C GLU A 470 11.24 -10.71 0.09
N GLY A 471 10.78 -11.88 -0.33
CA GLY A 471 10.19 -12.91 0.53
C GLY A 471 9.08 -13.71 -0.18
N LEU A 472 8.27 -14.40 0.61
CA LEU A 472 7.10 -15.14 0.14
C LEU A 472 5.91 -14.19 0.03
N LYS A 473 5.46 -13.91 -1.19
CA LYS A 473 4.29 -13.09 -1.45
C LYS A 473 3.05 -13.97 -1.61
N ILE A 474 2.06 -13.80 -0.74
CA ILE A 474 0.89 -14.68 -0.64
C ILE A 474 -0.43 -13.91 -0.64
N SER A 475 -1.47 -14.59 -1.13
CA SER A 475 -2.87 -14.26 -0.88
C SER A 475 -3.49 -15.36 -0.03
N GLY A 476 -4.46 -15.00 0.81
CA GLY A 476 -4.99 -15.94 1.78
C GLY A 476 -6.08 -15.37 2.67
N GLN A 477 -6.31 -16.08 3.76
CA GLN A 477 -7.29 -15.75 4.78
C GLN A 477 -6.67 -15.91 6.16
N LEU A 478 -6.90 -14.93 7.02
CA LEU A 478 -6.66 -15.03 8.46
C LEU A 478 -7.99 -15.36 9.13
N ILE A 479 -8.06 -16.49 9.83
CA ILE A 479 -9.28 -16.98 10.46
C ILE A 479 -9.14 -16.75 11.97
N LEU A 480 -10.07 -15.99 12.52
CA LEU A 480 -10.18 -15.74 13.95
C LEU A 480 -11.24 -16.69 14.54
N PRO A 481 -11.20 -16.98 15.86
CA PRO A 481 -12.23 -17.78 16.51
C PRO A 481 -13.60 -17.11 16.39
N LEU A 482 -14.68 -17.89 16.54
CA LEU A 482 -16.03 -17.34 16.50
C LEU A 482 -16.28 -16.35 17.67
N PRO A 483 -17.08 -15.29 17.46
CA PRO A 483 -17.39 -14.34 18.52
C PRO A 483 -17.99 -15.02 19.76
N GLY A 484 -17.46 -14.69 20.94
CA GLY A 484 -17.95 -15.24 22.22
C GLY A 484 -17.42 -16.63 22.59
N THR A 485 -16.45 -17.16 21.82
CA THR A 485 -15.74 -18.40 22.20
C THR A 485 -15.07 -18.25 23.56
N GLU A 486 -15.29 -19.22 24.46
CA GLU A 486 -14.81 -19.15 25.84
C GLU A 486 -13.27 -19.03 25.90
N GLY A 487 -12.77 -18.04 26.63
CA GLY A 487 -11.35 -17.76 26.79
C GLY A 487 -10.74 -16.81 25.77
N PHE A 488 -11.46 -16.45 24.70
CA PHE A 488 -10.97 -15.53 23.66
C PHE A 488 -11.52 -14.12 23.82
N GLU A 489 -10.64 -13.12 23.65
CA GLU A 489 -10.99 -11.70 23.76
C GLU A 489 -11.44 -11.09 22.41
N ILE A 490 -11.18 -11.79 21.31
CA ILE A 490 -11.51 -11.40 19.94
C ILE A 490 -12.25 -12.52 19.23
N GLY A 491 -13.09 -12.19 18.26
CA GLY A 491 -13.63 -13.18 17.32
C GLY A 491 -14.29 -12.58 16.09
N ALA A 492 -14.42 -13.36 15.02
CA ALA A 492 -15.00 -12.96 13.75
C ALA A 492 -15.88 -14.07 13.16
N GLU A 493 -16.99 -13.71 12.50
CA GLU A 493 -17.82 -14.69 11.77
C GLU A 493 -17.28 -14.97 10.36
N GLU A 494 -16.58 -14.00 9.77
CA GLU A 494 -15.98 -14.08 8.45
C GLU A 494 -14.45 -14.09 8.54
N ALA A 495 -13.80 -14.79 7.62
CA ALA A 495 -12.36 -14.79 7.51
C ALA A 495 -11.83 -13.48 6.91
N LEU A 496 -10.72 -12.99 7.45
CA LEU A 496 -10.05 -11.78 6.99
C LEU A 496 -9.26 -12.11 5.72
N THR A 497 -9.89 -11.89 4.56
CA THR A 497 -9.31 -12.21 3.24
C THR A 497 -8.36 -11.10 2.79
N PHE A 498 -7.17 -11.46 2.34
CA PHE A 498 -6.13 -10.52 1.93
C PHE A 498 -5.39 -10.99 0.68
N SER A 499 -4.80 -10.02 -0.03
CA SER A 499 -3.97 -10.25 -1.21
C SER A 499 -2.63 -9.54 -1.12
N ASN A 500 -1.58 -10.17 -1.64
CA ASN A 500 -0.22 -9.61 -1.75
C ASN A 500 0.52 -9.35 -0.42
N MET A 501 0.26 -10.12 0.64
CA MET A 501 1.08 -10.03 1.86
C MET A 501 2.47 -10.61 1.61
N ILE A 502 3.54 -9.88 1.97
CA ILE A 502 4.92 -10.34 1.82
C ILE A 502 5.46 -10.84 3.16
N VAL A 503 5.71 -12.15 3.29
CA VAL A 503 6.35 -12.79 4.44
C VAL A 503 7.86 -12.84 4.21
N PRO A 504 8.68 -12.12 4.98
CA PRO A 504 10.13 -12.15 4.81
C PRO A 504 10.75 -13.43 5.40
N SER A 505 11.87 -13.87 4.84
CA SER A 505 12.72 -14.92 5.45
C SER A 505 13.50 -14.42 6.67
N ASP A 506 13.74 -13.10 6.74
CA ASP A 506 14.39 -12.43 7.86
C ASP A 506 13.33 -11.68 8.70
N LEU A 507 12.98 -12.25 9.85
CA LEU A 507 11.98 -11.69 10.76
C LEU A 507 12.43 -10.37 11.39
N GLU A 508 13.72 -10.00 11.31
CA GLU A 508 14.20 -8.68 11.73
C GLU A 508 13.50 -7.55 10.96
N LYS A 509 13.11 -7.80 9.70
CA LYS A 509 12.39 -6.85 8.84
C LYS A 509 10.99 -6.48 9.35
N ILE A 510 10.44 -7.25 10.30
CA ILE A 510 9.11 -7.02 10.89
C ILE A 510 9.18 -6.80 12.41
N ARG A 511 10.35 -6.43 12.97
CA ARG A 511 10.45 -6.05 14.38
C ARG A 511 9.74 -4.75 14.73
N THR A 512 9.63 -3.86 13.75
CA THR A 512 8.92 -2.60 13.84
C THR A 512 7.80 -2.61 12.80
N GLN A 513 6.58 -2.40 13.27
CA GLN A 513 5.39 -2.28 12.44
C GLN A 513 4.59 -1.06 12.88
N ASP A 514 4.28 -0.22 11.91
CA ASP A 514 3.37 0.93 12.05
C ASP A 514 2.24 0.90 11.01
N GLY A 515 2.16 -0.18 10.22
CA GLY A 515 1.22 -0.36 9.12
C GLY A 515 1.76 0.11 7.76
N THR A 516 2.89 0.82 7.72
CA THR A 516 3.51 1.30 6.45
C THR A 516 4.59 0.37 5.91
N ASN A 517 5.06 -0.58 6.72
CA ASN A 517 6.03 -1.58 6.31
C ASN A 517 5.44 -2.44 5.18
N ARG A 518 6.22 -2.73 4.14
CA ARG A 518 5.78 -3.60 3.04
C ARG A 518 5.70 -5.08 3.44
N TYR A 519 6.36 -5.47 4.53
CA TYR A 519 6.42 -6.86 4.99
C TYR A 519 5.35 -7.12 6.05
N ALA A 520 4.63 -8.24 5.90
CA ALA A 520 3.60 -8.72 6.80
C ALA A 520 2.56 -7.67 7.22
N SER A 521 2.32 -6.67 6.36
CA SER A 521 1.27 -5.65 6.50
C SER A 521 0.45 -5.67 5.22
N VAL A 522 -0.87 -5.79 5.34
CA VAL A 522 -1.75 -5.97 4.18
C VAL A 522 -3.14 -5.38 4.43
N PRO A 523 -3.73 -4.65 3.47
CA PRO A 523 -5.15 -4.31 3.51
C PRO A 523 -5.99 -5.57 3.24
N LEU A 524 -7.21 -5.60 3.77
CA LEU A 524 -8.18 -6.64 3.45
C LEU A 524 -8.85 -6.35 2.11
N ASP A 525 -9.22 -7.41 1.39
CA ASP A 525 -9.95 -7.31 0.13
C ASP A 525 -11.36 -6.71 0.33
N LYS A 526 -11.94 -6.92 1.51
CA LYS A 526 -13.17 -6.27 2.00
C LYS A 526 -13.08 -6.01 3.51
N PRO A 527 -13.74 -4.97 4.03
CA PRO A 527 -13.86 -4.78 5.47
C PRO A 527 -14.57 -5.96 6.14
N VAL A 528 -14.11 -6.35 7.34
CA VAL A 528 -14.67 -7.47 8.13
C VAL A 528 -14.96 -6.99 9.54
N ASN A 529 -16.17 -7.26 10.03
CA ASN A 529 -16.53 -6.95 11.41
C ASN A 529 -16.03 -8.04 12.36
N ILE A 530 -15.29 -7.61 13.38
CA ILE A 530 -14.86 -8.44 14.50
C ILE A 530 -15.56 -7.97 15.79
N ASN A 531 -15.62 -8.85 16.77
CA ASN A 531 -16.04 -8.54 18.13
C ASN A 531 -14.82 -8.58 19.06
N PHE A 532 -14.48 -7.43 19.64
CA PHE A 532 -13.44 -7.29 20.66
C PHE A 532 -14.10 -7.06 22.03
N GLU A 533 -14.18 -8.11 22.86
CA GLU A 533 -14.77 -8.07 24.21
C GLU A 533 -16.13 -7.35 24.29
N GLY A 534 -16.97 -7.48 23.25
CA GLY A 534 -18.28 -6.83 23.13
C GLY A 534 -18.31 -5.57 22.27
N PHE A 535 -17.18 -5.03 21.84
CA PHE A 535 -17.09 -3.89 20.93
C PHE A 535 -16.94 -4.36 19.48
N PRO A 536 -17.88 -4.00 18.58
CA PRO A 536 -17.71 -4.21 17.15
C PRO A 536 -16.56 -3.35 16.62
N MET A 537 -15.65 -3.94 15.85
CA MET A 537 -14.63 -3.23 15.09
C MET A 537 -14.69 -3.66 13.64
N GLU A 538 -14.79 -2.70 12.72
CA GLU A 538 -14.67 -2.96 11.29
C GLU A 538 -13.19 -2.94 10.92
N VAL A 539 -12.60 -4.12 10.72
CA VAL A 539 -11.20 -4.31 10.33
C VAL A 539 -11.07 -4.13 8.82
N ARG A 540 -10.08 -3.37 8.39
CA ARG A 540 -9.79 -3.04 6.98
C ARG A 540 -8.38 -3.45 6.57
N GLY A 541 -7.54 -3.85 7.50
CA GLY A 541 -6.18 -4.37 7.26
C GLY A 541 -5.59 -4.95 8.53
N PHE A 542 -4.45 -5.60 8.41
CA PHE A 542 -3.67 -6.03 9.57
C PHE A 542 -2.17 -6.02 9.26
N ASP A 543 -1.38 -5.99 10.33
CA ASP A 543 0.06 -6.23 10.26
C ASP A 543 0.53 -7.19 11.35
N ILE A 544 1.64 -7.86 11.09
CA ILE A 544 2.27 -8.80 12.00
C ILE A 544 3.66 -8.31 12.34
N LYS A 545 3.90 -8.13 13.64
CA LYS A 545 5.19 -7.75 14.21
C LYS A 545 5.84 -8.94 14.90
N TYR A 546 7.13 -9.14 14.66
CA TYR A 546 7.92 -10.15 15.35
C TYR A 546 8.61 -9.54 16.57
N THR A 547 8.34 -10.08 17.76
CA THR A 547 8.95 -9.63 19.01
C THR A 547 9.82 -10.75 19.58
N ALA A 548 11.13 -10.64 19.40
CA ALA A 548 12.12 -11.43 20.14
C ALA A 548 12.56 -10.69 21.42
N PRO A 549 13.00 -11.38 22.49
CA PRO A 549 13.61 -10.73 23.63
C PRO A 549 14.87 -9.95 23.20
N PRO A 550 15.18 -8.80 23.83
CA PRO A 550 16.38 -8.05 23.51
C PRO A 550 17.64 -8.92 23.68
N PRO A 551 18.67 -8.75 22.82
CA PRO A 551 19.91 -9.50 22.94
C PRO A 551 20.52 -9.28 24.33
N MET A 552 20.93 -10.38 24.95
CA MET A 552 21.32 -10.51 26.34
C MET A 552 22.59 -9.68 26.67
N ASN A 553 22.43 -8.38 26.93
CA ASN A 553 23.51 -7.49 27.36
C ASN A 553 23.28 -6.96 28.78
N SER A 554 22.99 -7.83 29.74
CA SER A 554 23.06 -7.47 31.16
C SER A 554 23.16 -8.73 32.03
N ILE A 555 24.30 -8.86 32.70
CA ILE A 555 24.59 -9.85 33.73
C ILE A 555 23.71 -9.50 34.93
N GLY A 556 22.47 -10.01 35.02
CA GLY A 556 21.60 -9.68 36.15
C GLY A 556 20.30 -10.46 36.32
N GLU A 557 19.54 -10.74 35.25
CA GLU A 557 18.18 -11.30 35.41
C GLU A 557 18.07 -12.72 34.84
N ARG A 558 18.41 -13.72 35.65
CA ARG A 558 18.45 -15.13 35.24
C ARG A 558 17.11 -15.88 35.18
N ASN A 559 15.94 -15.28 35.43
CA ASN A 559 14.71 -16.06 35.65
C ASN A 559 13.40 -15.56 34.99
N LYS A 560 13.45 -14.91 33.82
CA LYS A 560 12.26 -14.80 32.95
C LYS A 560 12.66 -15.01 31.50
N HIS A 561 12.58 -16.25 31.03
CA HIS A 561 12.55 -16.53 29.60
C HIS A 561 11.32 -15.84 28.99
N LYS A 562 11.50 -14.67 28.39
CA LYS A 562 10.55 -14.16 27.40
C LYS A 562 10.87 -14.91 26.11
N SER A 563 10.03 -15.88 25.75
CA SER A 563 10.09 -16.55 24.44
C SER A 563 9.84 -15.54 23.32
N ASP A 564 10.19 -15.89 22.09
CA ASP A 564 9.78 -15.12 20.91
C ASP A 564 8.24 -15.20 20.77
N TRP A 565 7.61 -14.13 20.29
CA TRP A 565 6.17 -14.13 19.92
C TRP A 565 5.89 -13.19 18.75
N VAL A 566 4.69 -13.29 18.19
CA VAL A 566 4.18 -12.36 17.19
C VAL A 566 3.06 -11.49 17.76
N GLU A 567 3.02 -10.23 17.35
CA GLU A 567 1.94 -9.29 17.65
C GLU A 567 1.15 -9.06 16.36
N LEU A 568 -0.12 -9.45 16.35
CA LEU A 568 -1.06 -9.19 15.27
C LEU A 568 -1.78 -7.88 15.57
N THR A 569 -1.60 -6.88 14.73
CA THR A 569 -2.31 -5.59 14.83
C THR A 569 -3.43 -5.56 13.80
N LEU A 570 -4.68 -5.53 14.25
CA LEU A 570 -5.84 -5.30 13.37
C LEU A 570 -6.07 -3.79 13.25
N ARG A 571 -6.27 -3.30 12.04
CA ARG A 571 -6.44 -1.88 11.73
C ARG A 571 -7.81 -1.61 11.13
N GLY A 572 -8.45 -0.54 11.58
CA GLY A 572 -9.80 -0.23 11.11
C GLY A 572 -10.48 0.86 11.94
N ALA A 573 -11.77 0.66 12.23
CA ALA A 573 -12.58 1.58 13.02
C ALA A 573 -13.42 0.82 14.06
N THR A 574 -13.36 1.27 15.31
CA THR A 574 -14.07 0.68 16.46
C THR A 574 -15.37 1.42 16.70
N GLN A 575 -16.47 0.69 16.88
CA GLN A 575 -17.75 1.29 17.24
C GLN A 575 -17.76 1.63 18.74
N LEU A 576 -17.54 2.91 19.06
CA LEU A 576 -17.49 3.41 20.44
C LEU A 576 -18.88 3.73 21.02
N SER A 577 -19.89 3.98 20.17
CA SER A 577 -21.29 4.24 20.56
C SER A 577 -22.25 3.98 19.40
N ASN A 578 -23.53 3.69 19.71
CA ASN A 578 -24.60 3.63 18.70
C ASN A 578 -24.89 4.98 18.03
N THR A 579 -24.44 6.09 18.63
CA THR A 579 -24.65 7.45 18.12
C THR A 579 -23.40 8.05 17.49
N ILE A 580 -22.27 7.36 17.55
CA ILE A 580 -21.01 7.78 16.93
C ILE A 580 -20.88 6.93 15.66
N ALA A 581 -20.82 7.59 14.51
CA ALA A 581 -20.57 6.89 13.26
C ALA A 581 -19.18 6.24 13.29
N LEU A 582 -19.03 5.10 12.62
CA LEU A 582 -17.71 4.52 12.39
C LEU A 582 -16.87 5.49 11.56
N SER A 583 -15.59 5.60 11.88
CA SER A 583 -14.65 6.41 11.10
C SER A 583 -14.47 5.81 9.69
N ASP A 584 -14.39 6.68 8.68
CA ASP A 584 -13.99 6.29 7.32
C ASP A 584 -12.47 6.03 7.22
N GLU A 585 -11.70 6.40 8.25
CA GLU A 585 -10.25 6.15 8.33
C GLU A 585 -9.92 4.86 9.10
N SER A 586 -8.73 4.29 8.85
CA SER A 586 -8.23 3.08 9.56
C SER A 586 -7.29 3.44 10.71
N THR A 587 -7.67 4.43 11.51
CA THR A 587 -6.84 5.02 12.56
C THR A 587 -6.83 4.22 13.86
N ASP A 588 -7.78 3.30 14.04
CA ASP A 588 -7.84 2.45 15.21
C ASP A 588 -6.94 1.22 15.05
N SER A 589 -6.30 0.80 16.13
CA SER A 589 -5.48 -0.40 16.18
C SER A 589 -5.83 -1.28 17.38
N LEU A 590 -6.04 -2.57 17.10
CA LEU A 590 -6.20 -3.61 18.12
C LEU A 590 -4.99 -4.54 18.07
N VAL A 591 -4.15 -4.50 19.09
CA VAL A 591 -2.90 -5.26 19.15
C VAL A 591 -3.12 -6.55 19.94
N ILE A 592 -2.88 -7.69 19.31
CA ILE A 592 -3.11 -9.03 19.85
C ILE A 592 -1.76 -9.73 19.98
N LYS A 593 -1.47 -10.22 21.18
CA LYS A 593 -0.29 -11.05 21.44
C LYS A 593 -0.59 -12.49 21.08
N CYS A 594 0.19 -13.04 20.16
CA CYS A 594 0.16 -14.43 19.72
C CYS A 594 1.48 -15.11 20.16
N ALA A 595 1.47 -15.72 21.35
CA ALA A 595 2.68 -16.18 22.04
C ALA A 595 3.24 -17.52 21.51
N ASP A 596 2.38 -18.51 21.36
CA ASP A 596 2.68 -19.87 20.89
C ASP A 596 1.39 -20.44 20.27
N ARG A 597 1.50 -21.44 19.39
CA ARG A 597 0.35 -22.13 18.81
C ARG A 597 -0.59 -22.78 19.84
N ARG A 598 -0.12 -23.04 21.07
CA ARG A 598 -0.95 -23.61 22.17
C ARG A 598 -1.55 -22.55 23.09
N ASP A 599 -1.03 -21.32 23.01
CA ASP A 599 -1.43 -20.24 23.90
C ASP A 599 -2.60 -19.48 23.28
N THR A 600 -3.64 -19.24 24.08
CA THR A 600 -4.76 -18.39 23.66
C THR A 600 -4.26 -16.96 23.39
N PRO A 601 -4.60 -16.35 22.25
CA PRO A 601 -4.23 -14.97 21.95
C PRO A 601 -4.84 -14.00 22.97
N THR A 602 -4.07 -13.00 23.39
CA THR A 602 -4.50 -12.00 24.39
C THR A 602 -4.33 -10.59 23.86
N VAL A 603 -5.28 -9.69 24.10
CA VAL A 603 -5.19 -8.30 23.65
C VAL A 603 -4.22 -7.51 24.53
N ILE A 604 -3.25 -6.86 23.88
CA ILE A 604 -2.35 -5.90 24.52
C ILE A 604 -3.07 -4.55 24.58
N HIS A 605 -3.84 -4.38 25.65
CA HIS A 605 -4.68 -3.21 25.92
C HIS A 605 -3.91 -1.88 25.84
N ASP A 606 -2.74 -1.80 26.48
CA ASP A 606 -1.90 -0.59 26.49
C ASP A 606 -1.38 -0.19 25.09
N ALA A 607 -1.24 -1.17 24.18
CA ALA A 607 -0.79 -0.95 22.80
C ALA A 607 -1.94 -0.75 21.81
N SER A 608 -3.17 -1.02 22.22
CA SER A 608 -4.38 -0.85 21.41
C SER A 608 -4.94 0.56 21.58
N VAL A 609 -5.46 1.15 20.51
CA VAL A 609 -6.04 2.50 20.53
C VAL A 609 -7.24 2.60 19.62
N SER A 610 -8.22 3.40 20.03
CA SER A 610 -9.31 3.86 19.18
C SER A 610 -9.29 5.38 19.13
N VAL A 611 -9.44 5.97 17.95
CA VAL A 611 -9.47 7.43 17.77
C VAL A 611 -10.92 7.88 17.78
N LEU A 612 -11.27 8.71 18.77
CA LEU A 612 -12.55 9.40 18.79
C LEU A 612 -12.41 10.71 18.03
N ASN A 613 -13.21 10.88 16.99
CA ASN A 613 -13.41 12.17 16.33
C ASN A 613 -14.90 12.31 15.99
N ASN A 614 -15.65 13.04 16.82
CA ASN A 614 -17.09 13.17 16.64
C ASN A 614 -17.63 14.52 17.09
N SER A 615 -18.68 14.98 16.41
CA SER A 615 -19.47 16.17 16.80
C SER A 615 -20.81 15.74 17.38
N PHE A 616 -21.08 16.11 18.64
CA PHE A 616 -22.34 15.86 19.31
C PHE A 616 -23.30 17.03 19.09
N ASP A 617 -24.35 16.81 18.29
CA ASP A 617 -25.40 17.77 17.95
C ASP A 617 -24.87 19.12 17.40
N GLY A 618 -23.69 19.14 16.77
CA GLY A 618 -23.02 20.34 16.27
C GLY A 618 -22.59 21.33 17.36
N CYS A 619 -22.68 20.93 18.63
CA CYS A 619 -22.47 21.78 19.79
C CYS A 619 -21.16 21.46 20.50
N VAL A 620 -20.70 20.20 20.45
CA VAL A 620 -19.46 19.76 21.10
C VAL A 620 -18.70 18.83 20.15
N ASP A 621 -17.52 19.25 19.72
CA ASP A 621 -16.60 18.39 18.99
C ASP A 621 -15.61 17.77 19.97
N VAL A 622 -15.41 16.45 19.89
CA VAL A 622 -14.48 15.70 20.74
C VAL A 622 -13.50 14.97 19.84
N VAL A 623 -12.21 15.24 20.03
CA VAL A 623 -11.12 14.56 19.36
C VAL A 623 -10.16 13.99 20.40
N GLY A 624 -9.78 12.73 20.30
CA GLY A 624 -8.72 12.18 21.14
C GLY A 624 -8.51 10.68 20.98
N VAL A 625 -7.51 10.17 21.70
CA VAL A 625 -7.11 8.76 21.63
C VAL A 625 -7.59 8.03 22.88
N LEU A 626 -8.33 6.95 22.67
CA LEU A 626 -8.92 6.10 23.69
C LEU A 626 -8.12 4.80 23.81
N ARG A 627 -7.73 4.40 25.02
CA ARG A 627 -7.04 3.13 25.30
C ARG A 627 -7.96 2.17 26.05
N PRO A 628 -8.24 0.96 25.54
CA PRO A 628 -9.10 0.02 26.27
C PRO A 628 -8.41 -0.46 27.56
N LYS A 629 -9.16 -0.59 28.64
CA LYS A 629 -8.73 -1.15 29.94
C LYS A 629 -9.77 -2.12 30.48
N LYS A 630 -9.29 -3.26 30.99
CA LYS A 630 -10.11 -4.28 31.62
C LYS A 630 -10.39 -3.89 33.08
N ASN A 631 -11.67 -3.66 33.42
CA ASN A 631 -12.03 -3.27 34.79
C ASN A 631 -12.17 -4.51 35.70
N GLN A 632 -11.25 -4.66 36.66
CA GLN A 632 -11.17 -5.86 37.52
C GLN A 632 -12.23 -5.93 38.63
N ASN A 633 -12.99 -4.85 38.90
CA ASN A 633 -13.86 -4.72 40.08
C ASN A 633 -15.35 -5.01 39.84
N THR A 634 -15.75 -5.31 38.60
CA THR A 634 -17.11 -5.70 38.23
C THR A 634 -17.04 -7.09 37.62
N GLY A 635 -17.72 -8.07 38.22
CA GLY A 635 -17.64 -9.48 37.82
C GLY A 635 -17.95 -9.71 36.34
N GLY A 636 -16.88 -9.76 35.53
CA GLY A 636 -16.87 -10.13 34.11
C GLY A 636 -17.36 -9.05 33.15
N SER A 637 -16.57 -8.82 32.08
CA SER A 637 -16.95 -8.25 30.78
C SER A 637 -17.09 -6.73 30.56
N LEU A 638 -16.60 -5.85 31.45
CA LEU A 638 -16.57 -4.40 31.16
C LEU A 638 -15.16 -3.94 30.77
N VAL A 639 -14.95 -3.74 29.45
CA VAL A 639 -13.86 -2.93 28.92
C VAL A 639 -14.29 -1.47 28.99
N GLU A 640 -13.50 -0.65 29.69
CA GLU A 640 -13.65 0.80 29.69
C GLU A 640 -12.46 1.42 29.00
N PHE A 641 -12.66 2.51 28.25
CA PHE A 641 -11.54 3.21 27.65
C PHE A 641 -11.03 4.30 28.60
N GLU A 642 -9.73 4.27 28.86
CA GLU A 642 -9.01 5.39 29.46
C GLU A 642 -8.71 6.44 28.40
N THR A 643 -8.76 7.70 28.82
CA THR A 643 -8.57 8.86 27.98
C THR A 643 -7.45 9.70 28.58
N ASP A 644 -6.26 9.61 28.03
CA ASP A 644 -5.12 10.38 28.54
C ASP A 644 -5.18 11.84 28.06
N GLU A 645 -5.69 12.09 26.83
CA GLU A 645 -5.86 13.43 26.26
C GLU A 645 -7.05 13.49 25.27
N LEU A 646 -8.12 14.20 25.63
CA LEU A 646 -9.21 14.65 24.76
C LEU A 646 -9.12 16.16 24.53
N THR A 647 -9.15 16.55 23.26
CA THR A 647 -9.40 17.93 22.82
C THR A 647 -10.90 18.12 22.61
N LEU A 648 -11.43 19.22 23.13
CA LEU A 648 -12.84 19.58 22.98
C LEU A 648 -13.01 20.97 22.40
N ASN A 649 -13.96 21.11 21.47
CA ASN A 649 -14.43 22.40 20.97
C ASN A 649 -15.94 22.54 21.23
N PHE A 650 -16.40 23.76 21.48
CA PHE A 650 -17.83 24.06 21.66
C PHE A 650 -18.32 25.01 20.56
N LEU A 651 -19.50 24.72 20.02
CA LEU A 651 -20.26 25.56 19.09
C LEU A 651 -19.45 26.04 17.87
N GLY A 652 -18.60 25.17 17.30
CA GLY A 652 -17.90 25.44 16.05
C GLY A 652 -16.82 26.53 16.12
N GLN A 653 -16.29 26.86 17.30
CA GLN A 653 -15.09 27.72 17.41
C GLN A 653 -13.85 26.92 16.97
N SER A 654 -13.47 27.07 15.70
CA SER A 654 -12.50 26.22 15.00
C SER A 654 -11.05 26.72 15.00
N LEU A 655 -10.58 27.45 16.03
CA LEU A 655 -9.27 28.13 15.91
C LEU A 655 -8.18 27.79 16.94
N GLU A 656 -8.44 27.40 18.18
CA GLU A 656 -7.38 26.97 19.12
C GLU A 656 -7.96 26.02 20.18
N ASP A 657 -7.18 25.03 20.66
CA ASP A 657 -7.57 24.12 21.74
C ASP A 657 -8.13 24.91 22.94
N LEU A 658 -9.36 24.59 23.37
CA LEU A 658 -9.92 25.25 24.55
C LEU A 658 -9.04 24.94 25.78
N PRO A 659 -8.72 25.93 26.64
CA PRO A 659 -7.90 25.72 27.83
C PRO A 659 -8.72 25.00 28.92
N VAL A 660 -8.97 23.70 28.73
CA VAL A 660 -9.77 22.86 29.62
C VAL A 660 -9.00 21.63 30.10
N THR A 661 -9.25 21.22 31.34
CA THR A 661 -8.95 19.87 31.83
C THR A 661 -10.22 19.02 31.74
N HIS A 662 -10.10 17.81 31.21
CA HIS A 662 -11.22 16.89 31.01
C HIS A 662 -11.07 15.63 31.86
N TYR A 663 -12.20 14.94 32.07
CA TYR A 663 -12.28 13.62 32.69
C TYR A 663 -13.28 12.82 31.89
N ALA A 664 -12.90 11.70 31.30
CA ALA A 664 -13.84 10.91 30.52
C ALA A 664 -13.90 9.45 30.95
N ARG A 665 -15.01 8.82 30.58
CA ARG A 665 -15.31 7.42 30.84
C ARG A 665 -16.17 6.91 29.70
N PHE A 666 -15.65 5.95 28.94
CA PHE A 666 -16.35 5.27 27.86
C PHE A 666 -16.42 3.78 28.15
N GLY A 667 -17.53 3.14 27.84
CA GLY A 667 -17.67 1.69 28.02
C GLY A 667 -18.97 1.14 27.45
N LYS A 668 -19.20 -0.16 27.67
CA LYS A 668 -20.42 -0.86 27.23
C LYS A 668 -20.97 -1.72 28.37
N SER A 669 -22.25 -1.58 28.69
CA SER A 669 -22.95 -2.40 29.68
C SER A 669 -24.17 -3.07 29.05
N GLY A 670 -24.19 -4.41 29.04
CA GLY A 670 -25.13 -5.17 28.21
C GLY A 670 -25.00 -4.76 26.73
N ASP A 671 -26.11 -4.45 26.07
CA ASP A 671 -26.14 -4.00 24.67
C ASP A 671 -26.02 -2.47 24.49
N LYS A 672 -25.75 -1.72 25.56
CA LYS A 672 -25.73 -0.25 25.52
C LYS A 672 -24.34 0.32 25.78
N PHE A 673 -23.83 1.04 24.80
CA PHE A 673 -22.67 1.91 24.96
C PHE A 673 -23.00 3.09 25.87
N TYR A 674 -22.08 3.49 26.74
CA TYR A 674 -22.21 4.67 27.59
C TYR A 674 -20.95 5.51 27.50
N PHE A 675 -21.12 6.82 27.68
CA PHE A 675 -19.99 7.71 27.88
C PHE A 675 -20.33 8.85 28.83
N ALA A 676 -19.31 9.41 29.47
CA ALA A 676 -19.37 10.65 30.21
C ALA A 676 -18.06 11.42 30.03
N VAL A 677 -18.15 12.73 29.81
CA VAL A 677 -17.03 13.66 29.69
C VAL A 677 -17.32 14.86 30.60
N GLY A 678 -16.50 15.05 31.62
CA GLY A 678 -16.52 16.19 32.52
C GLY A 678 -15.44 17.20 32.14
N LEU A 679 -15.75 18.50 32.27
CA LEU A 679 -14.90 19.59 31.82
C LEU A 679 -14.66 20.59 32.95
N THR A 680 -13.43 21.12 33.02
CA THR A 680 -13.00 22.11 34.02
C THR A 680 -11.94 23.05 33.41
N PRO A 681 -11.70 24.25 33.95
CA PRO A 681 -10.71 25.19 33.39
C PRO A 681 -9.26 24.73 33.60
N LEU A 682 -8.45 24.75 32.52
CA LEU A 682 -7.01 24.51 32.59
C LEU A 682 -6.32 25.72 33.20
N GLY A 683 -5.68 25.55 34.37
CA GLY A 683 -4.98 26.63 35.06
C GLY A 683 -5.88 27.82 35.47
N GLY A 684 -7.21 27.62 35.54
CA GLY A 684 -8.18 28.67 35.83
C GLY A 684 -8.46 29.64 34.66
N ASN A 685 -7.96 29.33 33.46
CA ASN A 685 -8.18 30.15 32.28
C ASN A 685 -9.67 30.15 31.86
N PRO A 686 -10.19 31.29 31.39
CA PRO A 686 -11.53 31.34 30.81
C PRO A 686 -11.62 30.61 29.46
N ILE A 687 -12.81 30.15 29.10
CA ILE A 687 -13.15 29.75 27.73
C ILE A 687 -13.99 30.84 27.07
N ASN A 688 -13.83 30.99 25.75
CA ASN A 688 -14.69 31.87 24.96
C ASN A 688 -16.03 31.18 24.70
N PHE A 689 -17.14 31.91 24.84
CA PHE A 689 -18.48 31.43 24.53
C PHE A 689 -19.32 32.56 23.94
N GLY A 690 -19.60 32.51 22.63
CA GLY A 690 -20.32 33.56 21.92
C GLY A 690 -19.61 34.92 22.00
N GLY A 691 -20.28 35.92 22.60
CA GLY A 691 -19.74 37.28 22.77
C GLY A 691 -19.01 37.53 24.10
N GLY A 692 -18.70 36.49 24.89
CA GLY A 692 -18.12 36.65 26.22
C GLY A 692 -17.16 35.52 26.62
N ASN A 693 -16.66 35.60 27.86
CA ASN A 693 -15.73 34.63 28.44
C ASN A 693 -16.35 33.97 29.67
N ILE A 694 -16.38 32.63 29.73
CA ILE A 694 -16.84 31.87 30.90
C ILE A 694 -15.64 31.53 31.79
N ARG A 695 -15.74 31.81 33.09
CA ARG A 695 -14.77 31.49 34.14
C ARG A 695 -15.40 30.58 35.19
N ASN A 696 -14.55 29.96 36.01
CA ASN A 696 -14.96 29.13 37.15
C ASN A 696 -16.01 28.07 36.74
N PHE A 697 -15.84 27.48 35.56
CA PHE A 697 -16.87 26.65 34.98
C PHE A 697 -16.65 25.17 35.26
N THR A 698 -17.75 24.42 35.17
CA THR A 698 -17.75 22.97 35.03
C THR A 698 -18.69 22.58 33.91
N GLY A 699 -18.33 21.55 33.15
CA GLY A 699 -19.16 21.02 32.06
C GLY A 699 -19.34 19.51 32.15
N LEU A 700 -20.40 19.01 31.54
CA LEU A 700 -20.73 17.60 31.45
C LEU A 700 -21.32 17.28 30.07
N VAL A 701 -20.90 16.18 29.47
CA VAL A 701 -21.58 15.53 28.35
C VAL A 701 -21.67 14.04 28.67
N ALA A 702 -22.85 13.46 28.65
CA ALA A 702 -23.05 12.05 29.02
C ALA A 702 -24.15 11.38 28.19
N GLN A 703 -24.02 10.07 27.98
CA GLN A 703 -24.97 9.22 27.27
C GLN A 703 -25.14 7.90 28.01
N ASN A 704 -26.39 7.44 28.18
CA ASN A 704 -26.72 6.22 28.92
C ASN A 704 -26.17 6.18 30.36
N MET A 705 -25.93 7.36 30.93
CA MET A 705 -25.52 7.58 32.32
C MET A 705 -26.64 8.26 33.10
N VAL A 706 -26.81 7.89 34.37
CA VAL A 706 -27.80 8.54 35.24
C VAL A 706 -27.25 9.90 35.69
N VAL A 707 -27.78 10.98 35.11
CA VAL A 707 -27.53 12.36 35.54
C VAL A 707 -28.79 12.88 36.23
N GLU A 708 -28.67 13.17 37.53
CA GLU A 708 -29.79 13.70 38.32
C GLU A 708 -30.13 15.14 37.91
N LYS A 709 -31.30 15.61 38.34
CA LYS A 709 -31.71 17.01 38.17
C LYS A 709 -31.85 17.69 39.53
N ASP A 710 -31.50 18.97 39.58
CA ASP A 710 -31.75 19.80 40.77
C ASP A 710 -33.24 20.21 40.87
N ALA A 711 -33.58 20.96 41.92
CA ALA A 711 -34.95 21.42 42.18
C ALA A 711 -35.50 22.32 41.06
N GLU A 712 -34.62 22.98 40.31
CA GLU A 712 -34.92 23.84 39.17
C GLU A 712 -34.99 23.07 37.84
N GLY A 713 -34.81 21.75 37.86
CA GLY A 713 -34.85 20.88 36.68
C GLY A 713 -33.60 20.98 35.79
N ARG A 714 -32.50 21.54 36.29
CA ARG A 714 -31.19 21.62 35.63
C ARG A 714 -30.39 20.34 35.91
N LEU A 715 -29.44 20.01 35.06
CA LEU A 715 -28.55 18.86 35.28
C LEU A 715 -27.69 19.08 36.54
N ALA A 716 -27.75 18.11 37.46
CA ALA A 716 -27.03 18.14 38.72
C ALA A 716 -25.62 17.53 38.55
N PHE A 717 -24.65 18.39 38.28
CA PHE A 717 -23.22 18.07 38.29
C PHE A 717 -22.42 19.10 39.11
N PRO A 718 -21.20 18.75 39.58
CA PRO A 718 -20.46 19.57 40.53
C PRO A 718 -20.17 20.97 40.01
N ASP A 719 -20.30 21.97 40.87
CA ASP A 719 -19.94 23.36 40.55
C ASP A 719 -18.44 23.64 40.78
N ASN A 720 -17.74 22.75 41.52
CA ASN A 720 -16.31 22.85 41.80
C ASN A 720 -15.49 21.92 40.89
N ALA A 721 -14.47 22.48 40.23
CA ALA A 721 -13.59 21.73 39.33
C ALA A 721 -12.94 20.49 40.00
N GLY A 722 -12.56 20.61 41.28
CA GLY A 722 -11.89 19.53 42.02
C GLY A 722 -12.75 18.28 42.28
N ALA A 723 -14.09 18.35 42.19
CA ALA A 723 -14.94 17.17 42.38
C ALA A 723 -15.33 16.49 41.06
N MET A 724 -15.02 17.08 39.90
CA MET A 724 -15.47 16.59 38.61
C MET A 724 -14.92 15.20 38.28
N GLY A 725 -13.63 14.95 38.55
CA GLY A 725 -13.03 13.63 38.28
C GLY A 725 -13.68 12.49 39.09
N ALA A 726 -13.95 12.74 40.37
CA ALA A 726 -14.65 11.76 41.22
C ALA A 726 -16.10 11.55 40.78
N TYR A 727 -16.77 12.62 40.33
CA TYR A 727 -18.13 12.56 39.81
C TYR A 727 -18.23 11.69 38.55
N ILE A 728 -17.38 11.94 37.54
CA ILE A 728 -17.38 11.15 36.29
C ILE A 728 -17.10 9.67 36.57
N LYS A 729 -16.18 9.36 37.47
CA LYS A 729 -15.84 7.99 37.85
C LYS A 729 -17.00 7.25 38.53
N ASN A 730 -17.83 7.97 39.31
CA ASN A 730 -18.90 7.38 40.12
C ASN A 730 -20.29 7.43 39.45
N LEU A 731 -20.42 8.01 38.25
CA LEU A 731 -21.68 8.02 37.51
C LEU A 731 -22.20 6.59 37.29
N GLN A 732 -23.49 6.39 37.59
CA GLN A 732 -24.12 5.08 37.41
C GLN A 732 -24.46 4.85 35.95
N VAL A 733 -24.10 3.67 35.45
CA VAL A 733 -24.39 3.21 34.09
C VAL A 733 -25.81 2.65 34.03
N GLY A 734 -26.60 3.09 33.04
CA GLY A 734 -27.93 2.54 32.75
C GLY A 734 -29.08 3.56 32.82
N GLY A 735 -30.00 3.49 31.86
CA GLY A 735 -31.29 4.21 31.91
C GLY A 735 -31.29 5.69 31.50
N GLY A 736 -30.13 6.36 31.44
CA GLY A 736 -30.01 7.76 31.00
C GLY A 736 -30.17 7.97 29.49
N LYS A 737 -30.55 9.19 29.07
CA LYS A 737 -30.46 9.64 27.67
C LYS A 737 -29.24 10.56 27.51
N PHE A 738 -28.98 11.05 26.29
CA PHE A 738 -28.00 12.12 26.08
C PHE A 738 -28.28 13.28 27.06
N SER A 739 -27.24 13.83 27.67
CA SER A 739 -27.33 14.98 28.57
C SER A 739 -26.06 15.80 28.42
N GLY A 740 -26.19 17.09 28.15
CA GLY A 740 -25.06 18.01 28.05
C GLY A 740 -25.31 19.26 28.86
N GLY A 741 -24.27 19.87 29.45
CA GLY A 741 -24.42 21.19 30.05
C GLY A 741 -23.14 21.80 30.58
N ILE A 742 -23.16 23.11 30.80
CA ILE A 742 -22.09 23.90 31.40
C ILE A 742 -22.65 24.85 32.45
N LYS A 743 -21.93 24.98 33.56
CA LYS A 743 -22.19 25.95 34.63
C LYS A 743 -20.98 26.86 34.82
N GLY A 744 -21.17 28.10 35.23
CA GLY A 744 -20.04 28.99 35.57
C GLY A 744 -20.41 30.47 35.68
N GLU A 745 -19.43 31.34 35.45
CA GLU A 745 -19.61 32.79 35.43
C GLU A 745 -19.20 33.35 34.07
N MET A 746 -20.12 33.98 33.34
CA MET A 746 -19.85 34.57 32.03
C MET A 746 -19.68 36.08 32.11
N THR A 747 -18.62 36.62 31.53
CA THR A 747 -18.43 38.08 31.36
C THR A 747 -18.57 38.44 29.89
N VAL A 748 -19.55 39.29 29.56
CA VAL A 748 -19.83 39.75 28.19
C VAL A 748 -19.23 41.16 28.01
N ILE A 749 -18.13 41.27 27.26
CA ILE A 749 -17.49 42.53 26.80
C ILE A 749 -17.44 43.66 27.86
N LYS A 750 -17.12 43.37 29.14
CA LYS A 750 -17.16 44.32 30.28
C LYS A 750 -18.51 45.06 30.49
N LEU A 751 -19.56 44.70 29.76
CA LEU A 751 -20.89 45.32 29.80
C LEU A 751 -21.75 44.65 30.87
N CYS A 752 -21.66 43.33 31.02
CA CYS A 752 -22.36 42.59 32.05
C CYS A 752 -21.62 41.31 32.46
N THR A 753 -21.92 40.84 33.67
CA THR A 753 -21.49 39.53 34.18
C THR A 753 -22.73 38.72 34.51
N ILE A 754 -22.80 37.49 34.01
CA ILE A 754 -23.83 36.52 34.34
C ILE A 754 -23.22 35.56 35.36
N LYS A 755 -23.67 35.62 36.61
CA LYS A 755 -23.31 34.65 37.65
C LYS A 755 -24.31 33.50 37.67
N ASP A 756 -23.89 32.37 38.25
CA ASP A 756 -24.67 31.13 38.28
C ASP A 756 -25.25 30.77 36.91
N LEU A 757 -24.43 30.98 35.86
CA LEU A 757 -24.77 30.61 34.51
C LEU A 757 -25.01 29.10 34.50
N TYR A 758 -26.12 28.69 33.90
CA TYR A 758 -26.39 27.32 33.51
C TYR A 758 -26.77 27.33 32.03
N PHE A 759 -26.23 26.40 31.25
CA PHE A 759 -26.60 26.16 29.87
C PHE A 759 -26.65 24.64 29.66
N GLY A 760 -27.83 24.07 29.44
CA GLY A 760 -28.05 22.62 29.35
C GLY A 760 -28.75 22.19 28.06
N PHE A 761 -28.48 20.96 27.64
CA PHE A 761 -28.93 20.32 26.41
C PHE A 761 -29.47 18.91 26.70
N GLU A 762 -30.63 18.58 26.14
CA GLU A 762 -31.23 17.24 26.21
C GLU A 762 -31.80 16.82 24.84
N PRO A 763 -31.94 15.50 24.58
CA PRO A 763 -32.42 14.97 23.31
C PRO A 763 -33.85 15.44 22.98
N GLY A 764 -34.06 15.77 21.69
CA GLY A 764 -35.30 16.36 21.18
C GLY A 764 -35.22 17.89 21.10
N PRO A 765 -34.15 18.42 20.47
CA PRO A 765 -33.41 19.64 20.79
C PRO A 765 -34.03 20.50 21.90
N LYS A 766 -33.65 20.22 23.14
CA LYS A 766 -34.05 21.04 24.29
C LYS A 766 -32.83 21.79 24.80
N VAL A 767 -32.90 23.12 24.80
CA VAL A 767 -31.87 23.98 25.36
C VAL A 767 -32.48 24.78 26.51
N ALA A 768 -31.82 24.79 27.65
CA ALA A 768 -32.21 25.63 28.79
C ALA A 768 -31.00 26.42 29.26
N ALA A 769 -31.10 27.74 29.23
CA ALA A 769 -30.08 28.62 29.78
C ALA A 769 -30.67 29.53 30.86
N SER A 770 -29.91 29.83 31.90
CA SER A 770 -30.31 30.81 32.89
C SER A 770 -29.10 31.38 33.63
N GLY A 771 -29.26 32.54 34.24
CA GLY A 771 -28.25 33.10 35.13
C GLY A 771 -28.67 34.44 35.74
N GLU A 772 -27.91 34.84 36.75
CA GLU A 772 -28.05 36.13 37.44
C GLU A 772 -27.26 37.21 36.72
N VAL A 773 -27.92 38.28 36.28
CA VAL A 773 -27.30 39.36 35.51
C VAL A 773 -26.80 40.46 36.45
N TYR A 774 -25.55 40.84 36.28
CA TYR A 774 -24.89 41.94 36.98
C TYR A 774 -24.43 42.99 35.97
N MET A 775 -24.68 44.28 36.25
CA MET A 775 -24.30 45.40 35.38
C MET A 775 -23.53 46.50 36.14
N PRO A 776 -22.69 47.30 35.46
CA PRO A 776 -22.01 48.45 36.04
C PRO A 776 -22.97 49.66 36.05
N LEU A 777 -23.63 49.93 37.19
CA LEU A 777 -24.65 50.99 37.29
C LEU A 777 -24.17 52.28 37.99
N ASP A 778 -22.93 52.33 38.49
CA ASP A 778 -22.33 53.54 39.07
C ASP A 778 -21.14 54.02 38.25
N ILE A 779 -20.85 55.33 38.29
CA ILE A 779 -19.80 55.98 37.47
C ILE A 779 -18.44 55.29 37.67
N LYS A 780 -18.11 54.87 38.89
CA LYS A 780 -16.84 54.20 39.19
C LYS A 780 -16.77 52.81 38.55
N SER A 781 -17.86 52.04 38.60
CA SER A 781 -17.98 50.72 37.95
C SER A 781 -18.05 50.81 36.42
N ILE A 782 -18.68 51.86 35.86
CA ILE A 782 -18.74 52.15 34.42
C ILE A 782 -17.36 52.50 33.88
N VAL A 783 -16.61 53.35 34.59
CA VAL A 783 -15.25 53.78 34.19
C VAL A 783 -14.23 52.63 34.35
N ASN A 784 -14.35 51.81 35.40
CA ASN A 784 -13.43 50.72 35.67
C ASN A 784 -13.80 49.40 34.96
N GLY A 785 -14.98 49.32 34.34
CA GLY A 785 -15.44 48.15 33.58
C GLY A 785 -15.70 46.90 34.44
N ASN A 786 -16.10 47.06 35.70
CA ASN A 786 -16.39 45.95 36.62
C ASN A 786 -17.87 45.97 37.04
N PRO A 787 -18.72 45.09 36.46
CA PRO A 787 -20.11 44.93 36.88
C PRO A 787 -20.17 44.39 38.31
N SER A 788 -20.84 45.09 39.23
CA SER A 788 -20.91 44.69 40.65
C SER A 788 -22.32 44.65 41.22
N ARG A 789 -23.31 45.23 40.53
CA ARG A 789 -24.69 45.26 41.01
C ARG A 789 -25.53 44.20 40.31
N TYR A 790 -26.15 43.35 41.12
CA TYR A 790 -27.20 42.45 40.68
C TYR A 790 -28.38 43.28 40.15
N ILE A 791 -28.86 42.92 38.97
CA ILE A 791 -29.98 43.61 38.33
C ILE A 791 -31.15 42.69 38.07
N GLY A 792 -31.00 41.37 38.19
CA GLY A 792 -32.07 40.46 37.80
C GLY A 792 -31.63 39.10 37.30
N LYS A 793 -32.60 38.31 36.82
CA LYS A 793 -32.39 36.96 36.29
C LYS A 793 -32.80 36.87 34.82
N ALA A 794 -31.95 36.27 34.00
CA ALA A 794 -32.24 35.91 32.62
C ALA A 794 -32.51 34.41 32.50
N VAL A 795 -33.49 34.02 31.70
CA VAL A 795 -33.84 32.63 31.39
C VAL A 795 -34.15 32.51 29.90
N ILE A 796 -33.50 31.58 29.22
CA ILE A 796 -33.77 31.19 27.83
C ILE A 796 -34.20 29.73 27.83
N GLN A 797 -35.26 29.40 27.11
CA GLN A 797 -35.67 28.02 26.90
C GLN A 797 -35.98 27.77 25.43
N TYR A 798 -35.57 26.61 24.93
CA TYR A 798 -35.91 26.10 23.61
C TYR A 798 -36.30 24.62 23.71
N ARG A 799 -37.36 24.19 22.99
CA ARG A 799 -37.84 22.79 22.99
C ARG A 799 -38.32 22.35 21.60
N HIS A 800 -37.63 21.39 20.97
CA HIS A 800 -37.92 20.87 19.62
C HIS A 800 -38.79 19.59 19.59
N PRO A 801 -39.84 19.52 20.43
CA PRO A 801 -41.09 18.90 19.97
C PRO A 801 -42.19 19.93 19.72
N GLU A 802 -42.10 21.08 20.38
CA GLU A 802 -43.07 22.18 20.33
C GLU A 802 -42.56 23.36 19.48
N ARG A 803 -41.28 23.32 19.06
CA ARG A 803 -40.53 24.45 18.47
C ARG A 803 -40.70 25.74 19.30
N TYR A 804 -40.84 25.57 20.62
CA TYR A 804 -41.07 26.65 21.56
C TYR A 804 -39.74 27.28 21.97
N PHE A 805 -39.64 28.59 21.87
CA PHE A 805 -38.54 29.43 22.32
C PHE A 805 -39.09 30.48 23.29
N SER A 806 -38.45 30.68 24.42
CA SER A 806 -38.74 31.80 25.31
C SER A 806 -37.47 32.45 25.84
N PHE A 807 -37.57 33.76 26.05
CA PHE A 807 -36.56 34.59 26.70
C PHE A 807 -37.26 35.45 27.73
N ASN A 808 -36.88 35.32 29.00
CA ASN A 808 -37.42 36.10 30.09
C ASN A 808 -36.27 36.76 30.86
N LEU A 809 -36.36 38.08 31.03
CA LEU A 809 -35.45 38.89 31.83
C LEU A 809 -36.26 39.58 32.92
N THR A 810 -36.01 39.23 34.18
CA THR A 810 -36.66 39.85 35.34
C THR A 810 -35.67 40.81 35.98
N PHE A 811 -36.00 42.10 36.04
CA PHE A 811 -35.21 43.12 36.71
C PHE A 811 -35.63 43.27 38.18
N GLU A 812 -34.71 43.00 39.10
CA GLU A 812 -34.86 43.37 40.50
C GLU A 812 -34.49 44.84 40.71
N LYS A 813 -35.17 45.52 41.65
CA LYS A 813 -35.11 46.98 41.87
C LYS A 813 -33.70 47.58 41.69
N MET A 814 -33.50 48.28 40.58
CA MET A 814 -32.25 48.95 40.22
C MET A 814 -32.31 50.43 40.58
N ASN A 815 -31.37 50.92 41.38
CA ASN A 815 -31.23 52.36 41.63
C ASN A 815 -30.27 52.97 40.62
N LEU A 816 -30.81 53.60 39.57
CA LEU A 816 -30.08 54.51 38.69
C LEU A 816 -30.09 55.91 39.33
N VAL A 817 -29.07 56.72 39.11
CA VAL A 817 -28.75 57.98 39.84
C VAL A 817 -29.96 58.88 40.19
N LEU A 818 -31.04 58.88 39.39
CA LEU A 818 -32.25 59.67 39.61
C LEU A 818 -33.58 58.86 39.58
N PHE A 819 -33.54 57.56 39.31
CA PHE A 819 -34.72 56.72 39.09
C PHE A 819 -34.51 55.29 39.62
N ASP A 820 -35.49 54.74 40.33
CA ASP A 820 -35.55 53.30 40.58
C ASP A 820 -36.20 52.61 39.36
N PHE A 821 -35.77 51.41 38.97
CA PHE A 821 -36.40 50.62 37.90
C PHE A 821 -36.53 49.14 38.29
N SER A 822 -37.71 48.53 38.11
CA SER A 822 -37.91 47.08 38.21
C SER A 822 -39.02 46.61 37.27
N GLY A 823 -39.06 45.32 36.96
CA GLY A 823 -40.12 44.69 36.17
C GLY A 823 -39.60 43.55 35.30
N SER A 824 -40.39 43.07 34.34
CA SER A 824 -40.04 41.93 33.48
C SER A 824 -40.03 42.30 32.00
N LEU A 825 -39.14 41.67 31.23
CA LEU A 825 -39.22 41.59 29.77
C LEU A 825 -39.36 40.11 29.41
N GLY A 826 -40.31 39.80 28.54
CA GLY A 826 -40.58 38.45 28.11
C GLY A 826 -40.77 38.39 26.60
N PHE A 827 -40.28 37.32 26.00
CA PHE A 827 -40.51 36.95 24.62
C PHE A 827 -40.80 35.47 24.56
N GLU A 828 -41.81 35.07 23.82
CA GLU A 828 -42.17 33.67 23.59
C GLU A 828 -42.52 33.45 22.12
N TYR A 829 -42.12 32.32 21.55
CA TYR A 829 -42.33 32.01 20.16
C TYR A 829 -42.44 30.50 19.93
N SER A 830 -43.41 30.08 19.14
CA SER A 830 -43.53 28.75 18.54
C SER A 830 -44.30 28.87 17.22
N PRO A 831 -44.45 27.80 16.42
CA PRO A 831 -45.30 27.83 15.24
C PRO A 831 -46.76 28.24 15.53
N ARG A 832 -47.22 28.09 16.77
CA ARG A 832 -48.61 28.31 17.20
C ARG A 832 -48.76 29.49 18.18
N LEU A 833 -47.66 30.13 18.57
CA LEU A 833 -47.61 31.15 19.63
C LEU A 833 -46.58 32.23 19.29
N PHE A 834 -46.94 33.49 19.43
CA PHE A 834 -45.97 34.59 19.46
C PHE A 834 -46.35 35.57 20.57
N GLY A 835 -45.43 35.86 21.49
CA GLY A 835 -45.66 36.72 22.64
C GLY A 835 -44.51 37.68 22.88
N VAL A 836 -44.82 38.95 23.14
CA VAL A 836 -43.88 39.96 23.61
C VAL A 836 -44.48 40.64 24.82
N GLN A 837 -43.72 40.73 25.91
CA GLN A 837 -44.15 41.33 27.16
C GLN A 837 -43.07 42.30 27.64
N ILE A 838 -43.48 43.52 27.94
CA ILE A 838 -42.63 44.58 28.48
C ILE A 838 -43.34 45.12 29.72
N GLY A 839 -42.80 44.86 30.91
CA GLY A 839 -43.43 45.27 32.17
C GLY A 839 -44.77 44.59 32.42
N TYR A 840 -44.95 43.34 31.98
CA TYR A 840 -46.21 42.62 32.22
C TYR A 840 -45.88 41.23 32.76
N PRO A 841 -46.61 40.72 33.77
CA PRO A 841 -47.75 41.34 34.48
C PRO A 841 -47.39 42.38 35.55
N GLU A 842 -46.11 42.53 35.89
CA GLU A 842 -45.64 43.21 37.11
C GLU A 842 -45.39 44.73 36.98
N THR A 843 -45.64 45.35 35.82
CA THR A 843 -45.24 46.73 35.45
C THR A 843 -43.73 46.98 35.43
N LEU A 844 -43.25 47.70 34.42
CA LEU A 844 -41.96 48.39 34.50
C LEU A 844 -42.22 49.64 35.35
N VAL A 845 -41.73 49.61 36.58
CA VAL A 845 -42.00 50.66 37.57
C VAL A 845 -40.80 51.57 37.76
N THR A 846 -41.07 52.85 37.98
CA THR A 846 -40.09 53.82 38.43
C THR A 846 -40.62 54.72 39.53
N ASN A 847 -39.74 55.00 40.50
CA ASN A 847 -39.99 55.96 41.57
C ASN A 847 -39.07 57.17 41.37
N PHE A 848 -39.64 58.37 41.42
CA PHE A 848 -38.87 59.61 41.38
C PHE A 848 -39.53 60.73 42.18
N GLN A 849 -38.74 61.74 42.50
CA GLN A 849 -39.16 62.86 43.35
C GLN A 849 -39.55 64.07 42.49
N LEU A 850 -40.83 64.47 42.51
CA LEU A 850 -41.32 65.68 41.84
C LEU A 850 -41.52 66.79 42.89
N GLY A 851 -40.46 67.53 43.24
CA GLY A 851 -40.49 68.48 44.35
C GLY A 851 -40.62 67.77 45.72
N PRO A 852 -41.55 68.13 46.62
CA PRO A 852 -41.75 67.41 47.89
C PRO A 852 -42.56 66.10 47.75
N ILE A 853 -43.05 65.77 46.54
CA ILE A 853 -43.98 64.68 46.29
C ILE A 853 -43.23 63.45 45.73
N PRO A 854 -43.27 62.29 46.39
CA PRO A 854 -42.68 61.07 45.86
C PRO A 854 -43.66 60.36 44.92
N VAL A 855 -43.32 60.26 43.64
CA VAL A 855 -44.20 59.75 42.59
C VAL A 855 -43.75 58.35 42.18
N HIS A 856 -44.72 57.43 42.09
CA HIS A 856 -44.60 56.08 41.54
C HIS A 856 -45.29 56.04 40.17
N VAL A 857 -44.61 55.53 39.15
CA VAL A 857 -45.19 55.31 37.81
C VAL A 857 -44.82 53.91 37.32
N GLY A 858 -45.81 53.12 36.94
CA GLY A 858 -45.67 51.82 36.33
C GLY A 858 -46.31 51.77 34.96
N ALA A 859 -45.66 51.13 33.99
CA ALA A 859 -46.25 50.84 32.69
C ALA A 859 -45.90 49.43 32.22
N GLY A 860 -46.84 48.79 31.55
CA GLY A 860 -46.71 47.43 31.03
C GLY A 860 -47.46 47.29 29.71
N LEU A 861 -46.90 46.54 28.78
CA LEU A 861 -47.51 46.17 27.52
C LEU A 861 -47.25 44.69 27.25
N ALA A 862 -48.29 43.95 26.90
CA ALA A 862 -48.18 42.57 26.44
C ALA A 862 -48.90 42.44 25.10
N TYR A 863 -48.28 41.72 24.18
CA TYR A 863 -48.86 41.31 22.91
C TYR A 863 -48.71 39.80 22.83
N ARG A 864 -49.80 39.08 22.54
CA ARG A 864 -49.78 37.62 22.40
C ARG A 864 -50.71 37.20 21.27
N ILE A 865 -50.17 36.45 20.31
CA ILE A 865 -50.91 35.65 19.34
C ILE A 865 -50.81 34.20 19.79
N ASP A 866 -51.93 33.51 19.85
CA ASP A 866 -52.02 32.11 20.28
C ASP A 866 -53.11 31.40 19.47
N GLU A 867 -52.78 30.26 18.84
CA GLU A 867 -53.76 29.45 18.11
C GLU A 867 -54.64 28.60 19.04
N ASP A 868 -54.19 28.31 20.26
CA ASP A 868 -54.88 27.43 21.23
C ASP A 868 -55.59 28.22 22.34
N SER A 869 -55.39 29.54 22.41
CA SER A 869 -55.96 30.46 23.41
C SER A 869 -56.35 31.79 22.77
N ALA A 870 -56.94 32.71 23.53
CA ALA A 870 -57.25 34.05 23.03
C ALA A 870 -55.98 34.86 22.72
N SER A 871 -55.92 35.42 21.51
CA SER A 871 -54.90 36.37 21.10
C SER A 871 -55.27 37.77 21.61
N MET A 872 -54.32 38.46 22.24
CA MET A 872 -54.60 39.67 23.00
C MET A 872 -53.48 40.71 22.98
N VAL A 873 -53.90 41.97 23.11
CA VAL A 873 -53.04 43.09 23.50
C VAL A 873 -53.47 43.52 24.89
N ARG A 874 -52.53 43.61 25.84
CA ARG A 874 -52.77 44.15 27.18
C ARG A 874 -51.89 45.34 27.45
N ALA A 875 -52.44 46.36 28.09
CA ALA A 875 -51.71 47.53 28.53
C ALA A 875 -52.06 47.81 30.00
N LYS A 876 -51.04 47.95 30.84
CA LYS A 876 -51.19 48.24 32.25
C LYS A 876 -50.47 49.53 32.58
N PHE A 877 -51.15 50.43 33.28
CA PHE A 877 -50.58 51.68 33.78
C PHE A 877 -50.87 51.78 35.27
N GLU A 878 -49.91 52.23 36.04
CA GLU A 878 -50.02 52.44 37.48
C GLU A 878 -49.40 53.80 37.82
N PHE A 879 -50.06 54.57 38.66
CA PHE A 879 -49.58 55.84 39.15
C PHE A 879 -49.89 55.95 40.63
N GLY A 880 -48.95 56.45 41.43
CA GLY A 880 -49.24 56.66 42.83
C GLY A 880 -48.18 57.42 43.59
N LEU A 881 -48.33 57.37 44.90
CA LEU A 881 -47.44 57.98 45.86
C LEU A 881 -46.90 56.89 46.77
N GLU A 882 -45.59 56.82 46.90
CA GLU A 882 -44.93 55.89 47.80
C GLU A 882 -43.89 56.63 48.61
N LYS A 883 -43.90 56.47 49.93
CA LYS A 883 -42.89 57.05 50.80
C LYS A 883 -42.42 56.07 51.84
N ASP A 884 -41.10 55.88 51.87
CA ASP A 884 -40.40 55.15 52.92
C ASP A 884 -39.76 56.14 53.90
N ILE A 885 -40.05 55.98 55.19
CA ILE A 885 -39.37 56.67 56.29
C ILE A 885 -38.62 55.61 57.10
N ASN A 886 -37.32 55.82 57.29
CA ASN A 886 -36.50 54.95 58.14
C ASN A 886 -35.99 55.77 59.33
N ILE A 887 -36.25 55.30 60.55
CA ILE A 887 -35.74 55.87 61.81
C ILE A 887 -34.96 54.77 62.53
N ALA A 888 -33.63 54.84 62.46
CA ALA A 888 -32.72 53.80 62.96
C ALA A 888 -33.08 52.42 62.37
N ILE A 889 -33.38 51.44 63.21
CA ILE A 889 -33.81 50.10 62.78
C ILE A 889 -35.28 50.06 62.35
N VAL A 890 -36.10 51.06 62.68
CA VAL A 890 -37.54 51.06 62.38
C VAL A 890 -37.79 51.63 60.98
N TYR A 891 -38.63 50.96 60.18
CA TYR A 891 -39.13 51.52 58.93
C TYR A 891 -40.65 51.64 58.96
N LEU A 892 -41.14 52.66 58.28
CA LEU A 892 -42.55 52.85 57.95
C LEU A 892 -42.65 53.18 56.46
N ARG A 893 -43.40 52.37 55.73
CA ARG A 893 -43.69 52.50 54.31
C ARG A 893 -45.17 52.79 54.15
N GLY A 894 -45.50 53.94 53.58
CA GLY A 894 -46.86 54.27 53.15
C GLY A 894 -46.92 54.32 51.64
N TYR A 895 -47.94 53.71 51.04
CA TYR A 895 -48.14 53.73 49.60
C TYR A 895 -49.61 53.80 49.22
N ILE A 896 -49.89 54.45 48.10
CA ILE A 896 -51.18 54.41 47.43
C ILE A 896 -50.95 54.49 45.93
N TYR A 897 -51.52 53.57 45.17
CA TYR A 897 -51.38 53.40 43.73
C TYR A 897 -52.77 53.28 43.13
N ALA A 898 -53.04 54.05 42.08
CA ALA A 898 -54.17 53.85 41.21
C ALA A 898 -53.65 53.33 39.87
N GLY A 899 -54.30 52.35 39.28
CA GLY A 899 -53.90 51.82 38.00
C GLY A 899 -55.06 51.33 37.15
N ALA A 900 -54.73 51.07 35.89
CA ALA A 900 -55.61 50.52 34.88
C ALA A 900 -54.90 49.35 34.20
N ASP A 901 -55.57 48.23 34.00
CA ASP A 901 -55.13 47.08 33.20
C ASP A 901 -56.19 46.81 32.14
N GLY A 902 -55.89 47.24 30.92
CA GLY A 902 -56.74 47.05 29.75
C GLY A 902 -56.28 45.83 28.94
N ALA A 903 -57.23 45.09 28.40
CA ALA A 903 -57.02 43.99 27.46
C ALA A 903 -57.97 44.11 26.28
N TYR A 904 -57.45 43.91 25.07
CA TYR A 904 -58.24 43.69 23.86
C TYR A 904 -57.92 42.31 23.30
N TYR A 905 -58.93 41.46 23.20
CA TYR A 905 -58.85 40.12 22.63
C TYR A 905 -59.34 40.18 21.19
N PHE A 906 -58.47 39.89 20.24
CA PHE A 906 -58.73 40.07 18.80
C PHE A 906 -58.87 38.75 18.04
N ASP A 907 -58.58 37.61 18.68
CA ASP A 907 -58.76 36.27 18.10
C ASP A 907 -58.92 35.21 19.19
N GLY A 908 -59.44 34.02 18.87
CA GLY A 908 -59.68 32.90 19.78
C GLY A 908 -61.06 32.89 20.46
N PRO A 909 -61.26 32.08 21.53
CA PRO A 909 -62.58 31.87 22.16
C PRO A 909 -63.23 33.14 22.73
N ASP A 910 -62.43 34.17 23.02
CA ASP A 910 -62.85 35.48 23.55
C ASP A 910 -62.69 36.61 22.51
N ALA A 911 -62.68 36.30 21.21
CA ALA A 911 -62.47 37.31 20.15
C ALA A 911 -63.48 38.47 20.23
N ASP A 912 -63.00 39.67 19.85
CA ASP A 912 -63.72 40.94 19.91
C ASP A 912 -64.22 41.32 21.31
N ARG A 913 -63.40 41.03 22.34
CA ARG A 913 -63.67 41.40 23.74
C ARG A 913 -62.71 42.48 24.22
N ILE A 914 -63.24 43.48 24.91
CA ILE A 914 -62.47 44.48 25.65
C ILE A 914 -62.69 44.26 27.14
N ALA A 915 -61.63 44.30 27.94
CA ALA A 915 -61.69 44.33 29.39
C ALA A 915 -60.81 45.47 29.92
N LEU A 916 -61.27 46.17 30.96
CA LEU A 916 -60.54 47.22 31.65
C LEU A 916 -60.73 47.05 33.15
N GLU A 917 -59.66 46.68 33.85
CA GLU A 917 -59.63 46.68 35.31
C GLU A 917 -59.02 48.00 35.79
N LEU A 918 -59.79 48.82 36.49
CA LEU A 918 -59.29 49.95 37.27
C LEU A 918 -59.08 49.47 38.70
N TYR A 919 -57.94 49.79 39.31
CA TYR A 919 -57.66 49.43 40.69
C TYR A 919 -57.06 50.58 41.50
N LEU A 920 -57.34 50.59 42.79
CA LEU A 920 -56.73 51.45 43.80
C LEU A 920 -56.18 50.54 44.90
N LYS A 921 -54.86 50.50 45.01
CA LYS A 921 -54.13 49.75 46.03
C LYS A 921 -53.48 50.72 46.99
N GLY A 922 -53.55 50.47 48.28
CA GLY A 922 -52.86 51.31 49.24
C GLY A 922 -52.53 50.54 50.49
N GLY A 923 -51.54 51.01 51.23
CA GLY A 923 -51.17 50.35 52.46
C GLY A 923 -50.16 51.11 53.28
N ILE A 924 -50.08 50.72 54.55
CA ILE A 924 -49.06 51.17 55.48
C ILE A 924 -48.42 49.92 56.08
N ASN A 925 -47.13 49.75 55.83
CA ASN A 925 -46.34 48.65 56.39
C ASN A 925 -45.25 49.24 57.29
N GLY A 926 -45.12 48.74 58.52
CA GLY A 926 -44.14 49.20 59.49
C GLY A 926 -43.47 48.03 60.18
N GLY A 927 -42.17 48.15 60.46
CA GLY A 927 -41.39 47.05 61.00
C GLY A 927 -39.98 47.45 61.38
N ILE A 928 -39.11 46.45 61.56
CA ILE A 928 -37.68 46.66 61.85
C ILE A 928 -36.77 46.06 60.79
N ARG A 929 -35.60 46.66 60.60
CA ARG A 929 -34.49 46.14 59.80
C ARG A 929 -33.38 45.65 60.72
N ALA A 930 -33.07 44.36 60.67
CA ALA A 930 -31.97 43.75 61.41
C ALA A 930 -31.15 42.84 60.48
N ALA A 931 -29.82 42.92 60.55
CA ALA A 931 -28.90 42.14 59.71
C ALA A 931 -29.19 42.20 58.19
N GLY A 932 -29.62 43.37 57.69
CA GLY A 932 -29.96 43.57 56.27
C GLY A 932 -31.34 43.04 55.84
N LYS A 933 -32.10 42.40 56.74
CA LYS A 933 -33.46 41.87 56.45
C LYS A 933 -34.55 42.74 57.08
N ARG A 934 -35.67 42.91 56.36
CA ARG A 934 -36.89 43.59 56.82
C ARG A 934 -37.79 42.57 57.55
N PHE A 935 -38.32 42.94 58.70
CA PHE A 935 -39.32 42.19 59.45
C PHE A 935 -40.56 43.08 59.60
N ASP A 936 -41.65 42.72 58.90
CA ASP A 936 -42.94 43.45 58.94
C ASP A 936 -43.68 43.15 60.26
N ILE A 937 -44.02 44.18 61.03
CA ILE A 937 -44.70 44.06 62.33
C ILE A 937 -46.15 44.54 62.22
N ILE A 938 -46.36 45.62 61.46
CA ILE A 938 -47.68 46.22 61.20
C ILE A 938 -47.87 46.20 59.68
N SER A 939 -48.99 45.68 59.21
CA SER A 939 -49.42 45.85 57.82
C SER A 939 -50.89 46.22 57.76
N PHE A 940 -51.19 47.28 57.02
CA PHE A 940 -52.54 47.64 56.61
C PHE A 940 -52.57 47.69 55.09
N TYR A 941 -53.58 47.08 54.49
CA TYR A 941 -53.70 46.90 53.05
C TYR A 941 -55.13 47.18 52.59
N LEU A 942 -55.25 47.91 51.48
CA LEU A 942 -56.46 48.23 50.73
C LEU A 942 -56.22 47.80 49.27
N ASP A 943 -57.16 47.05 48.70
CA ASP A 943 -57.22 46.70 47.28
C ASP A 943 -58.67 46.87 46.81
N ALA A 944 -58.95 47.97 46.14
CA ALA A 944 -60.22 48.21 45.48
C ALA A 944 -60.05 48.04 43.98
N ARG A 945 -60.98 47.36 43.32
CA ARG A 945 -60.93 47.04 41.90
C ARG A 945 -62.30 47.19 41.28
N GLY A 946 -62.35 47.70 40.05
CA GLY A 946 -63.52 47.72 39.18
C GLY A 946 -63.13 47.16 37.82
N ASN A 947 -63.72 46.05 37.43
CA ASN A 947 -63.53 45.43 36.13
C ASN A 947 -64.71 45.76 35.22
N LEU A 948 -64.42 46.35 34.08
CA LEU A 948 -65.38 46.71 33.06
C LEU A 948 -65.08 45.90 31.79
N ALA A 949 -65.98 45.00 31.39
CA ALA A 949 -65.78 44.15 30.21
C ALA A 949 -66.96 44.22 29.25
N ALA A 950 -66.69 44.13 27.94
CA ALA A 950 -67.71 44.05 26.90
C ALA A 950 -67.22 43.22 25.72
N ALA A 951 -68.14 42.50 25.06
CA ALA A 951 -67.90 41.79 23.81
C ALA A 951 -68.64 42.49 22.66
N SER A 952 -68.10 42.41 21.44
CA SER A 952 -68.72 42.97 20.23
C SER A 952 -70.17 42.49 20.07
N PRO A 953 -71.14 43.38 19.73
CA PRO A 953 -70.98 44.75 19.23
C PRO A 953 -70.86 45.83 20.33
N TYR A 954 -70.46 45.49 21.55
CA TYR A 954 -70.22 46.42 22.69
C TYR A 954 -71.46 47.19 23.14
N THR A 955 -72.62 46.55 23.06
CA THR A 955 -73.93 47.13 23.44
C THR A 955 -74.28 46.93 24.91
N ALA A 956 -73.55 46.05 25.61
CA ALA A 956 -73.68 45.79 27.03
C ALA A 956 -72.29 45.69 27.67
N TRP A 957 -72.16 46.22 28.89
CA TRP A 957 -70.92 46.22 29.65
C TRP A 957 -71.16 45.58 31.02
N ASP A 958 -70.33 44.60 31.36
CA ASP A 958 -70.31 43.97 32.68
C ASP A 958 -69.38 44.77 33.59
N LEU A 959 -69.93 45.28 34.69
CA LEU A 959 -69.17 45.97 35.74
C LEU A 959 -69.14 45.11 36.99
N GLU A 960 -67.94 44.72 37.41
CA GLU A 960 -67.71 44.02 38.68
C GLU A 960 -66.78 44.85 39.56
N CYS A 961 -67.24 45.22 40.77
CA CYS A 961 -66.43 45.97 41.73
C CYS A 961 -66.16 45.14 42.97
N SER A 962 -64.92 45.16 43.47
CA SER A 962 -64.53 44.54 44.73
C SER A 962 -63.66 45.50 45.55
N CYS A 963 -63.75 45.42 46.88
CA CYS A 963 -62.87 46.14 47.78
C CYS A 963 -62.49 45.24 48.94
N LYS A 964 -61.19 45.00 49.10
CA LYS A 964 -60.62 44.21 50.17
C LYS A 964 -59.77 45.12 51.05
N VAL A 965 -60.10 45.18 52.33
CA VAL A 965 -59.25 45.79 53.35
C VAL A 965 -58.76 44.68 54.28
N SER A 966 -57.48 44.67 54.58
CA SER A 966 -56.85 43.68 55.45
C SER A 966 -55.85 44.36 56.36
N TYR A 967 -55.81 43.98 57.63
CA TYR A 967 -54.76 44.42 58.55
C TYR A 967 -54.15 43.20 59.23
N SER A 968 -52.84 43.23 59.45
CA SER A 968 -52.13 42.26 60.26
C SER A 968 -51.21 42.99 61.23
N LEU A 969 -51.08 42.42 62.42
CA LEU A 969 -50.30 42.94 63.51
C LEU A 969 -49.59 41.76 64.16
N ASP A 970 -48.30 41.62 63.91
CA ASP A 970 -47.50 40.49 64.38
C ASP A 970 -46.78 40.92 65.67
N LEU A 971 -47.45 40.70 66.81
CA LEU A 971 -46.97 41.09 68.14
C LEU A 971 -46.67 39.86 69.00
N TRP A 972 -45.54 39.88 69.71
CA TRP A 972 -45.39 39.09 70.93
C TRP A 972 -46.20 39.76 72.06
N LEU A 973 -47.35 39.17 72.42
CA LEU A 973 -48.34 39.78 73.32
C LEU A 973 -48.15 39.40 74.80
N VAL A 974 -48.32 40.37 75.71
CA VAL A 974 -48.70 40.13 77.13
C VAL A 974 -50.09 40.74 77.46
N SER A 975 -50.56 41.76 76.71
CA SER A 975 -51.99 42.16 76.63
C SER A 975 -52.20 43.19 75.51
N VAL A 976 -53.34 43.14 74.80
CA VAL A 976 -53.82 44.23 73.91
C VAL A 976 -55.31 44.49 74.18
N GLU A 977 -55.67 45.77 74.31
CA GLU A 977 -57.05 46.26 74.32
C GLU A 977 -57.18 47.43 73.32
N GLY A 978 -58.17 47.37 72.44
CA GLY A 978 -58.49 48.39 71.44
C GLY A 978 -59.44 47.86 70.36
N SER A 979 -60.42 48.68 69.95
CA SER A 979 -61.38 48.34 68.88
C SER A 979 -61.16 49.22 67.66
N VAL A 980 -61.21 48.62 66.46
CA VAL A 980 -61.21 49.33 65.18
C VAL A 980 -62.59 49.16 64.55
N ASN A 981 -63.33 50.25 64.41
CA ASN A 981 -64.59 50.29 63.65
C ASN A 981 -64.31 50.85 62.26
N ALA A 982 -64.44 50.02 61.22
CA ALA A 982 -64.46 50.46 59.83
C ALA A 982 -65.91 50.45 59.33
N ARG A 983 -66.43 51.62 58.93
CA ARG A 983 -67.71 51.75 58.22
C ARG A 983 -67.42 52.02 56.74
N PHE A 984 -68.01 51.23 55.86
CA PHE A 984 -67.98 51.45 54.40
C PHE A 984 -69.40 51.81 53.95
N ASP A 985 -69.56 53.01 53.39
CA ASP A 985 -70.81 53.45 52.77
C ASP A 985 -70.83 52.95 51.31
N THR A 986 -71.88 52.24 50.90
CA THR A 986 -71.94 51.51 49.60
C THR A 986 -72.85 52.15 48.56
N THR A 987 -73.22 53.43 48.74
CA THR A 987 -73.94 54.18 47.71
C THR A 987 -73.01 54.68 46.61
N ILE A 988 -73.16 54.12 45.40
CA ILE A 988 -72.65 54.67 44.15
C ILE A 988 -73.63 55.78 43.72
N GLY A 989 -73.15 57.00 43.54
CA GLY A 989 -73.91 58.14 43.00
C GLY A 989 -73.73 58.28 41.50
#